data_AF-A0A7C2XLE0-F1
#
_entry.id   AF-A0A7C2XLE0-F1
#
_cell.length_a   1.000
_cell.length_b   1.000
_cell.length_c   1.000
_cell.angle_alpha   90.00
_cell.angle_beta   90.00
_cell.angle_gamma   90.00
#
_symmetry.space_group_name_H-M   'P 1'
#
loop_
_entity.id
_entity.type
_entity.pdbx_description
1 polymer ?
#
loop_
_entity_poly.entity_id
_entity_poly.type
_entity_poly.pdbx_seq_one_letter_code
_entity_poly.pdbx_strand_id
1 'polypeptide(L)'
;MQNRPSAADRVVYEVNHLEKNQAIHSGWIPLGLALVLVLAGSLSGFFRPTAVAAGSGAAPILLGVYPTGYIDQAAIDQELAAFDAWAGKRSSLVALYSDLGDPYIDYNLQTQLDLLWENGYTPYLNLMAGRIDASVQPSAAQIASGAYDSEINRWAQAYAAWASGGKWAFVSILPEMNVDWASYGMDPANYPLAFTHVQQVFAQNGVPRDALRYVFAPNTWFGNPYEAYYPGEAAVDVVGLSSFNFGFCQGHTTWDTPEQIFGPHLRTMQVLAPGKPIFVSQLGTSAAVASGAPDPDQKNQWLRGAYGYLGNWPGVRAVLYKNVDLSWECDWAVYKAGSTQYVGYQEGVSNTAYDYMSPNDLRQADLKTDLRSVFLPMSVKSYNYSSKKLPLMLGMYADTSTDWLGSQQLIDSQFRAIDTWTGKKTSIVGTFINIEVGHPEYNIPVQLDRIWENGYTPFVNLSAYTSAYDIASGRQDTNLRNWAQAYKTYARGGGRVAFIAPLNEMDGDWVPYGVDPSNFKLAYRHIRDIFDQEGVPQNSVYWTFAPTGYDHPEYYPFEDYYPGNDFVDVVGFSSYNIGYCPLARNQWPKWKSPQELLGEYIDRMRQLAPGKPLFITQFGASSDVAEGTANNDVKSQWIKDTYTYLANYTDVQGILYFNYDISWQCDWAFYKTWGTNQRVLEGYRQGALHSDFSYVAPLELMATMSKLLQ
;
A
#
# COMPACT_ATOMS: atom_id res chain seq x y z
N MET A 1 -38.93 4.57 -40.72
CA MET A 1 -38.00 5.35 -41.56
C MET A 1 -37.43 6.49 -40.73
N GLN A 2 -36.10 6.63 -40.77
CA GLN A 2 -35.25 7.76 -40.33
C GLN A 2 -35.24 8.06 -38.82
N ASN A 3 -34.28 7.56 -38.04
CA ASN A 3 -32.86 7.95 -37.85
C ASN A 3 -32.60 9.39 -37.35
N ARG A 4 -32.30 9.45 -36.03
CA ARG A 4 -31.21 10.17 -35.32
C ARG A 4 -31.23 11.72 -35.27
N PRO A 5 -30.50 12.37 -34.34
CA PRO A 5 -29.49 11.84 -33.39
C PRO A 5 -29.62 12.27 -31.90
N SER A 6 -28.91 11.53 -31.05
CA SER A 6 -28.43 11.90 -29.71
C SER A 6 -27.40 13.03 -29.79
N ALA A 7 -27.52 14.03 -28.91
CA ALA A 7 -26.57 15.14 -28.83
C ALA A 7 -25.50 14.88 -27.76
N ALA A 8 -24.34 14.41 -28.21
CA ALA A 8 -23.06 14.95 -27.76
C ALA A 8 -22.61 15.99 -28.79
N ASP A 9 -21.82 16.99 -28.34
CA ASP A 9 -21.11 18.06 -29.07
C ASP A 9 -21.75 19.47 -29.14
N ARG A 10 -21.15 20.46 -28.43
CA ARG A 10 -20.51 21.71 -28.97
C ARG A 10 -20.18 22.82 -27.91
N VAL A 11 -18.88 22.99 -27.59
CA VAL A 11 -17.94 24.14 -27.78
C VAL A 11 -18.27 25.63 -27.38
N VAL A 12 -17.49 26.17 -26.40
CA VAL A 12 -16.67 27.44 -26.26
C VAL A 12 -17.26 28.90 -26.28
N TYR A 13 -16.95 29.74 -25.25
CA TYR A 13 -16.20 31.05 -25.27
C TYR A 13 -16.24 31.89 -23.94
N GLU A 14 -15.05 32.17 -23.37
CA GLU A 14 -14.43 33.39 -22.75
C GLU A 14 -15.13 34.46 -21.81
N VAL A 15 -14.42 34.74 -20.68
CA VAL A 15 -13.75 36.03 -20.26
C VAL A 15 -14.35 37.02 -19.22
N ASN A 16 -13.52 37.29 -18.18
CA ASN A 16 -13.28 38.51 -17.36
C ASN A 16 -14.37 39.03 -16.38
N HIS A 17 -14.10 39.68 -15.22
CA HIS A 17 -12.89 40.20 -14.56
C HIS A 17 -13.24 40.77 -13.15
N LEU A 18 -12.20 41.20 -12.41
CA LEU A 18 -12.13 42.18 -11.29
C LEU A 18 -12.48 41.69 -9.87
N GLU A 19 -11.84 42.14 -8.78
CA GLU A 19 -10.51 42.67 -8.42
C GLU A 19 -10.66 43.23 -7.00
N LYS A 20 -9.58 43.16 -6.20
CA LYS A 20 -9.21 44.13 -5.12
C LYS A 20 -10.08 44.13 -3.84
N ASN A 21 -9.57 44.36 -2.63
CA ASN A 21 -8.28 44.87 -2.17
C ASN A 21 -8.14 44.66 -0.64
N GLN A 22 -6.87 44.54 -0.20
CA GLN A 22 -6.24 45.14 1.01
C GLN A 22 -6.87 44.92 2.39
N ALA A 23 -6.24 44.15 3.28
CA ALA A 23 -5.09 44.49 4.14
C ALA A 23 -5.48 45.34 5.37
N ILE A 24 -4.93 44.97 6.55
CA ILE A 24 -4.20 45.84 7.51
C ILE A 24 -4.33 45.39 9.02
N HIS A 25 -3.15 45.25 9.64
CA HIS A 25 -2.72 45.50 11.04
C HIS A 25 -3.10 44.62 12.27
N SER A 26 -2.06 43.89 12.74
CA SER A 26 -1.31 44.00 14.02
C SER A 26 -1.98 43.91 15.41
N GLY A 27 -1.32 43.18 16.34
CA GLY A 27 -1.31 43.52 17.77
C GLY A 27 -1.11 42.40 18.82
N TRP A 28 0.16 42.02 19.11
CA TRP A 28 0.84 41.86 20.42
C TRP A 28 0.16 41.25 21.69
N ILE A 29 0.77 40.15 22.22
CA ILE A 29 1.45 39.90 23.55
C ILE A 29 0.71 40.28 24.87
N PRO A 30 0.65 39.45 25.97
CA PRO A 30 1.81 39.03 26.82
C PRO A 30 1.80 37.58 27.37
N LEU A 31 2.94 36.89 27.56
CA LEU A 31 4.08 37.04 28.51
C LEU A 31 3.75 36.60 29.96
N GLY A 32 4.43 35.53 30.41
CA GLY A 32 4.44 35.03 31.79
C GLY A 32 5.63 34.11 32.05
N LEU A 33 6.73 34.70 32.54
CA LEU A 33 7.92 34.02 33.07
C LEU A 33 7.62 33.33 34.42
N ALA A 34 8.28 32.20 34.68
CA ALA A 34 8.76 31.87 36.03
C ALA A 34 10.04 31.01 35.96
N LEU A 35 11.03 31.47 36.69
CA LEU A 35 12.40 30.99 36.87
C LEU A 35 12.46 30.01 38.08
N VAL A 36 13.44 29.09 38.16
CA VAL A 36 14.42 28.98 39.28
C VAL A 36 15.38 27.78 39.11
N LEU A 37 16.63 28.09 39.48
CA LEU A 37 17.93 27.40 39.48
C LEU A 37 18.11 26.05 40.24
N VAL A 38 18.97 25.21 39.64
CA VAL A 38 20.27 24.60 40.10
C VAL A 38 20.38 23.95 41.49
N LEU A 39 20.89 22.69 41.52
CA LEU A 39 22.04 22.27 42.35
C LEU A 39 22.63 20.90 41.92
N ALA A 40 23.97 20.85 41.89
CA ALA A 40 24.79 19.69 41.58
C ALA A 40 25.09 18.84 42.84
N GLY A 41 25.36 17.55 42.66
CA GLY A 41 25.88 16.67 43.70
C GLY A 41 26.40 15.34 43.12
N SER A 42 27.71 15.13 43.21
CA SER A 42 28.45 13.92 42.86
C SER A 42 28.43 12.91 44.02
N LEU A 43 28.25 11.62 43.73
CA LEU A 43 28.63 10.50 44.60
C LEU A 43 28.93 9.26 43.74
N SER A 44 30.20 8.87 43.75
CA SER A 44 30.72 7.61 43.25
C SER A 44 30.52 6.51 44.30
N GLY A 45 30.02 5.34 43.88
CA GLY A 45 29.82 4.19 44.76
C GLY A 45 29.45 2.92 44.00
N PHE A 46 30.32 1.92 44.09
CA PHE A 46 30.24 0.58 43.52
C PHE A 46 28.85 -0.06 43.60
N PHE A 47 28.27 -0.36 42.43
CA PHE A 47 27.38 -1.50 42.25
C PHE A 47 27.77 -2.20 40.94
N ARG A 48 28.30 -3.42 41.05
CA ARG A 48 28.25 -4.39 39.95
C ARG A 48 26.81 -4.92 39.89
N PRO A 49 26.04 -4.75 38.80
CA PRO A 49 24.88 -5.58 38.58
C PRO A 49 25.38 -6.89 37.97
N THR A 50 25.25 -7.96 38.74
CA THR A 50 25.15 -9.32 38.22
C THR A 50 24.21 -9.38 37.04
N ALA A 51 24.61 -10.08 35.99
CA ALA A 51 23.80 -10.38 34.82
C ALA A 51 22.41 -10.87 35.24
N VAL A 52 21.39 -10.09 34.92
CA VAL A 52 20.01 -10.54 34.93
C VAL A 52 19.78 -11.24 33.60
N ALA A 53 19.66 -12.57 33.63
CA ALA A 53 19.25 -13.32 32.46
C ALA A 53 17.76 -13.08 32.18
N ALA A 54 17.50 -12.65 30.94
CA ALA A 54 16.30 -12.85 30.12
C ALA A 54 14.93 -12.49 30.71
N GLY A 55 14.50 -11.25 30.45
CA GLY A 55 13.11 -10.98 30.08
C GLY A 55 12.96 -11.22 28.57
N SER A 56 11.85 -11.82 28.15
CA SER A 56 11.47 -12.07 26.76
C SER A 56 11.17 -10.77 25.97
N GLY A 57 12.16 -9.90 25.82
CA GLY A 57 12.10 -8.66 25.05
C GLY A 57 12.60 -8.86 23.62
N ALA A 58 11.93 -8.25 22.64
CA ALA A 58 12.38 -8.26 21.25
C ALA A 58 13.80 -7.65 21.12
N ALA A 59 14.61 -8.18 20.19
CA ALA A 59 15.93 -7.64 19.89
C ALA A 59 15.86 -6.14 19.52
N PRO A 60 16.82 -5.30 19.95
CA PRO A 60 16.81 -3.88 19.65
C PRO A 60 16.93 -3.61 18.15
N ILE A 61 16.50 -2.41 17.72
CA ILE A 61 16.67 -1.94 16.36
C ILE A 61 18.10 -1.45 16.18
N LEU A 62 18.79 -1.99 15.18
CA LEU A 62 20.18 -1.69 14.91
C LEU A 62 20.32 -0.34 14.23
N LEU A 63 21.30 0.44 14.67
CA LEU A 63 21.77 1.61 13.91
C LEU A 63 22.86 1.18 12.94
N GLY A 64 22.84 1.75 11.75
CA GLY A 64 23.97 1.68 10.84
C GLY A 64 24.26 2.99 10.14
N VAL A 65 25.44 3.08 9.55
CA VAL A 65 25.90 4.29 8.87
C VAL A 65 26.66 3.93 7.60
N TYR A 66 26.52 4.78 6.58
CA TYR A 66 27.40 4.81 5.42
C TYR A 66 28.49 5.86 5.66
N PRO A 67 29.76 5.46 5.81
CA PRO A 67 30.88 6.38 5.89
C PRO A 67 31.27 6.93 4.51
N THR A 68 32.13 7.93 4.53
CA THR A 68 32.61 8.62 3.35
C THR A 68 33.83 7.90 2.78
N GLY A 69 33.62 7.12 1.71
CA GLY A 69 34.73 6.52 0.95
C GLY A 69 35.24 5.20 1.53
N TYR A 70 36.56 5.01 1.49
CA TYR A 70 37.24 3.75 1.82
C TYR A 70 37.44 3.59 3.33
N ILE A 71 37.29 2.37 3.85
CA ILE A 71 37.52 2.08 5.27
C ILE A 71 39.00 1.83 5.52
N ASP A 72 39.66 2.86 6.07
CA ASP A 72 40.96 2.75 6.70
C ASP A 72 40.87 3.09 8.20
N GLN A 73 42.00 3.05 8.91
CA GLN A 73 42.01 3.38 10.35
C GLN A 73 41.58 4.83 10.61
N ALA A 74 41.83 5.75 9.69
CA ALA A 74 41.39 7.14 9.86
C ALA A 74 39.87 7.25 9.76
N ALA A 75 39.23 6.50 8.84
CA ALA A 75 37.77 6.40 8.77
C ALA A 75 37.18 5.78 10.05
N ILE A 76 37.82 4.75 10.63
CA ILE A 76 37.41 4.21 11.94
C ILE A 76 37.45 5.29 13.02
N ASP A 77 38.60 5.96 13.18
CA ASP A 77 38.84 6.83 14.34
C ASP A 77 38.14 8.19 14.21
N GLN A 78 38.17 8.78 13.02
CA GLN A 78 37.77 10.18 12.79
C GLN A 78 36.37 10.33 12.22
N GLU A 79 35.82 9.29 11.59
CA GLU A 79 34.47 9.31 11.06
C GLU A 79 33.54 8.44 11.91
N LEU A 80 33.75 7.12 11.97
CA LEU A 80 32.81 6.20 12.63
C LEU A 80 32.80 6.36 14.16
N ALA A 81 33.97 6.29 14.81
CA ALA A 81 34.04 6.44 16.26
C ALA A 81 33.64 7.85 16.71
N ALA A 82 33.99 8.88 15.92
CA ALA A 82 33.60 10.25 16.19
C ALA A 82 32.09 10.49 15.99
N PHE A 83 31.48 9.89 14.97
CA PHE A 83 30.04 9.89 14.72
C PHE A 83 29.29 9.22 15.87
N ASP A 84 29.72 8.03 16.28
CA ASP A 84 29.10 7.28 17.37
C ASP A 84 29.24 8.01 18.72
N ALA A 85 30.41 8.60 18.98
CA ALA A 85 30.64 9.42 20.17
C ALA A 85 29.76 10.67 20.20
N TRP A 86 29.59 11.35 19.06
CA TRP A 86 28.72 12.51 18.93
C TRP A 86 27.23 12.13 19.05
N ALA A 87 26.81 11.07 18.37
CA ALA A 87 25.43 10.58 18.41
C ALA A 87 25.04 10.05 19.80
N GLY A 88 26.02 9.74 20.65
CA GLY A 88 25.78 9.16 21.97
C GLY A 88 25.26 7.72 21.91
N LYS A 89 25.29 7.09 20.73
CA LYS A 89 24.95 5.70 20.47
C LYS A 89 25.86 5.14 19.40
N ARG A 90 26.26 3.88 19.59
CA ARG A 90 27.17 3.18 18.68
C ARG A 90 26.41 2.53 17.53
N SER A 91 26.95 2.62 16.33
CA SER A 91 26.46 1.91 15.16
C SER A 91 26.77 0.42 15.28
N SER A 92 25.80 -0.44 14.95
CA SER A 92 26.03 -1.90 14.88
C SER A 92 26.45 -2.34 13.48
N LEU A 93 25.96 -1.62 12.47
CA LEU A 93 26.19 -1.92 11.05
C LEU A 93 26.98 -0.79 10.40
N VAL A 94 27.95 -1.15 9.55
CA VAL A 94 28.61 -0.19 8.66
C VAL A 94 28.41 -0.66 7.22
N ALA A 95 27.81 0.22 6.42
CA ALA A 95 27.38 -0.12 5.07
C ALA A 95 28.39 0.35 4.03
N LEU A 96 28.73 -0.57 3.12
CA LEU A 96 29.70 -0.36 2.06
C LEU A 96 29.07 -0.70 0.71
N TYR A 97 29.57 -0.07 -0.34
CA TYR A 97 29.28 -0.49 -1.69
C TYR A 97 30.47 -1.30 -2.22
N SER A 98 30.17 -2.43 -2.84
CA SER A 98 31.14 -3.27 -3.54
C SER A 98 30.61 -3.58 -4.94
N ASP A 99 31.49 -3.96 -5.84
CA ASP A 99 31.15 -4.31 -7.22
C ASP A 99 31.69 -5.70 -7.55
N LEU A 100 30.91 -6.50 -8.29
CA LEU A 100 31.34 -7.81 -8.79
C LEU A 100 32.62 -7.70 -9.64
N GLY A 101 32.77 -6.60 -10.39
CA GLY A 101 33.92 -6.36 -11.26
C GLY A 101 35.16 -5.82 -10.56
N ASP A 102 35.17 -5.67 -9.23
CA ASP A 102 36.33 -5.14 -8.50
C ASP A 102 37.57 -6.06 -8.65
N PRO A 103 38.64 -5.62 -9.33
CA PRO A 103 39.82 -6.45 -9.52
C PRO A 103 40.64 -6.64 -8.24
N TYR A 104 40.38 -5.84 -7.18
CA TYR A 104 41.12 -5.87 -5.92
C TYR A 104 40.28 -6.43 -4.76
N ILE A 105 39.21 -7.18 -5.05
CA ILE A 105 38.26 -7.63 -4.03
C ILE A 105 38.92 -8.43 -2.88
N ASP A 106 39.92 -9.25 -3.18
CA ASP A 106 40.66 -10.02 -2.17
C ASP A 106 41.28 -9.11 -1.10
N TYR A 107 41.90 -8.01 -1.54
CA TYR A 107 42.51 -7.02 -0.66
C TYR A 107 41.45 -6.15 0.03
N ASN A 108 40.44 -5.71 -0.71
CA ASN A 108 39.43 -4.78 -0.22
C ASN A 108 38.53 -5.41 0.85
N LEU A 109 38.16 -6.69 0.71
CA LEU A 109 37.39 -7.40 1.73
C LEU A 109 38.22 -7.64 2.98
N GLN A 110 39.46 -8.13 2.83
CA GLN A 110 40.32 -8.39 3.98
C GLN A 110 40.63 -7.12 4.76
N THR A 111 40.94 -6.01 4.09
CA THR A 111 41.36 -4.80 4.79
C THR A 111 40.18 -4.05 5.41
N GLN A 112 39.13 -3.78 4.63
CA GLN A 112 38.00 -2.98 5.11
C GLN A 112 37.13 -3.76 6.09
N LEU A 113 36.80 -5.01 5.79
CA LEU A 113 35.86 -5.75 6.63
C LEU A 113 36.50 -6.24 7.94
N ASP A 114 37.81 -6.51 7.94
CA ASP A 114 38.53 -6.81 9.18
C ASP A 114 38.60 -5.59 10.08
N LEU A 115 38.92 -4.41 9.52
CA LEU A 115 38.90 -3.17 10.30
C LEU A 115 37.54 -2.91 10.94
N LEU A 116 36.44 -3.14 10.21
CA LEU A 116 35.10 -3.05 10.78
C LEU A 116 34.88 -4.06 11.91
N TRP A 117 35.19 -5.34 11.67
CA TRP A 117 35.00 -6.42 12.65
C TRP A 117 35.82 -6.22 13.93
N GLU A 118 37.11 -5.89 13.79
CA GLU A 118 38.03 -5.64 14.89
C GLU A 118 37.60 -4.44 15.73
N ASN A 119 36.91 -3.48 15.10
CA ASN A 119 36.29 -2.34 15.75
C ASN A 119 34.80 -2.55 16.05
N GLY A 120 34.31 -3.80 16.11
CA GLY A 120 32.98 -4.13 16.62
C GLY A 120 31.80 -3.73 15.72
N TYR A 121 32.02 -3.49 14.44
CA TYR A 121 30.96 -3.24 13.46
C TYR A 121 30.70 -4.49 12.62
N THR A 122 29.42 -4.79 12.37
CA THR A 122 29.04 -5.84 11.42
C THR A 122 28.95 -5.23 10.02
N PRO A 123 29.66 -5.77 9.02
CA PRO A 123 29.56 -5.23 7.66
C PRO A 123 28.17 -5.46 7.03
N TYR A 124 27.69 -4.44 6.31
CA TYR A 124 26.54 -4.52 5.40
C TYR A 124 27.03 -4.18 3.98
N LEU A 125 27.03 -5.15 3.08
CA LEU A 125 27.62 -5.03 1.75
C LEU A 125 26.53 -4.88 0.70
N ASN A 126 26.55 -3.76 -0.03
CA ASN A 126 25.78 -3.59 -1.24
C ASN A 126 26.61 -4.14 -2.41
N LEU A 127 26.35 -5.38 -2.81
CA LEU A 127 27.05 -6.05 -3.90
C LEU A 127 26.41 -5.69 -5.24
N MET A 128 26.99 -4.71 -5.92
CA MET A 128 26.51 -4.18 -7.19
C MET A 128 27.28 -4.77 -8.39
N ALA A 129 26.95 -4.35 -9.60
CA ALA A 129 27.67 -4.69 -10.82
C ALA A 129 27.73 -3.48 -11.76
N GLY A 130 28.88 -3.28 -12.41
CA GLY A 130 29.04 -2.24 -13.44
C GLY A 130 29.19 -0.81 -12.91
N ARG A 131 29.57 -0.64 -11.64
CA ARG A 131 29.79 0.67 -11.00
C ARG A 131 31.21 1.19 -11.17
N ILE A 132 32.22 0.31 -11.22
CA ILE A 132 33.64 0.70 -11.28
C ILE A 132 34.06 1.08 -12.70
N ASP A 133 33.45 0.48 -13.72
CA ASP A 133 33.71 0.77 -15.13
C ASP A 133 32.38 0.95 -15.86
N ALA A 134 32.07 2.19 -16.23
CA ALA A 134 30.83 2.52 -16.94
C ALA A 134 30.73 1.87 -18.33
N SER A 135 31.84 1.38 -18.91
CA SER A 135 31.83 0.62 -20.16
C SER A 135 31.38 -0.83 -19.99
N VAL A 136 31.34 -1.33 -18.76
CA VAL A 136 30.87 -2.66 -18.39
C VAL A 136 29.55 -2.51 -17.65
N GLN A 137 28.43 -2.88 -18.28
CA GLN A 137 27.08 -2.78 -17.71
C GLN A 137 26.41 -4.16 -17.70
N PRO A 138 26.70 -5.01 -16.70
CA PRO A 138 26.14 -6.36 -16.61
C PRO A 138 24.62 -6.32 -16.41
N SER A 139 23.86 -6.93 -17.32
CA SER A 139 22.41 -7.08 -17.13
C SER A 139 22.07 -8.24 -16.18
N ALA A 140 20.87 -8.23 -15.60
CA ALA A 140 20.39 -9.34 -14.79
C ALA A 140 20.39 -10.67 -15.58
N ALA A 141 19.98 -10.66 -16.86
CA ALA A 141 20.04 -11.83 -17.73
C ALA A 141 21.46 -12.39 -17.93
N GLN A 142 22.46 -11.52 -18.09
CA GLN A 142 23.86 -11.94 -18.25
C GLN A 142 24.42 -12.54 -16.96
N ILE A 143 24.09 -11.94 -15.81
CA ILE A 143 24.46 -12.49 -14.50
C ILE A 143 23.76 -13.85 -14.29
N ALA A 144 22.46 -13.94 -14.56
CA ALA A 144 21.66 -15.16 -14.40
C ALA A 144 22.12 -16.33 -15.29
N SER A 145 22.64 -16.03 -16.48
CA SER A 145 23.15 -17.04 -17.42
C SER A 145 24.61 -17.45 -17.16
N GLY A 146 25.26 -16.85 -16.16
CA GLY A 146 26.63 -17.13 -15.77
C GLY A 146 27.70 -16.44 -16.61
N ALA A 147 27.35 -15.43 -17.40
CA ALA A 147 28.33 -14.69 -18.23
C ALA A 147 29.38 -13.95 -17.40
N TYR A 148 29.11 -13.70 -16.12
CA TYR A 148 29.99 -13.04 -15.15
C TYR A 148 30.46 -13.98 -14.03
N ASP A 149 30.44 -15.29 -14.26
CA ASP A 149 30.82 -16.27 -13.23
C ASP A 149 32.29 -16.14 -12.83
N SER A 150 33.20 -15.69 -13.71
CA SER A 150 34.60 -15.45 -13.32
C SER A 150 34.73 -14.43 -12.19
N GLU A 151 33.97 -13.34 -12.29
CA GLU A 151 33.92 -12.24 -11.34
C GLU A 151 33.24 -12.70 -10.05
N ILE A 152 32.09 -13.37 -10.16
CA ILE A 152 31.34 -13.89 -9.00
C ILE A 152 32.17 -14.95 -8.25
N ASN A 153 32.88 -15.84 -8.97
CA ASN A 153 33.77 -16.84 -8.36
C ASN A 153 34.90 -16.18 -7.58
N ARG A 154 35.57 -15.16 -8.14
CA ARG A 154 36.64 -14.42 -7.44
C ARG A 154 36.11 -13.79 -6.17
N TRP A 155 34.95 -13.13 -6.26
CA TRP A 155 34.30 -12.50 -5.13
C TRP A 155 33.94 -13.53 -4.04
N ALA A 156 33.37 -14.66 -4.44
CA ALA A 156 33.01 -15.74 -3.53
C ALA A 156 34.24 -16.35 -2.83
N GLN A 157 35.35 -16.52 -3.54
CA GLN A 157 36.61 -17.02 -2.98
C GLN A 157 37.20 -16.03 -1.96
N ALA A 158 37.23 -14.75 -2.31
CA ALA A 158 37.66 -13.68 -1.41
C ALA A 158 36.84 -13.67 -0.12
N TYR A 159 35.51 -13.76 -0.26
CA TYR A 159 34.60 -13.78 0.88
C TYR A 159 34.73 -15.05 1.72
N ALA A 160 34.86 -16.22 1.09
CA ALA A 160 35.09 -17.49 1.80
C ALA A 160 36.37 -17.44 2.63
N ALA A 161 37.45 -16.89 2.09
CA ALA A 161 38.70 -16.69 2.81
C ALA A 161 38.51 -15.76 4.02
N TRP A 162 37.82 -14.64 3.83
CA TRP A 162 37.51 -13.70 4.91
C TRP A 162 36.62 -14.31 6.01
N ALA A 163 35.58 -15.04 5.63
CA ALA A 163 34.61 -15.65 6.54
C ALA A 163 35.18 -16.82 7.36
N SER A 164 36.29 -17.43 6.92
CA SER A 164 36.91 -18.61 7.54
C SER A 164 37.24 -18.46 9.04
N GLY A 165 37.42 -17.23 9.52
CA GLY A 165 37.64 -16.91 10.94
C GLY A 165 36.37 -16.80 11.80
N GLY A 166 35.21 -17.24 11.30
CA GLY A 166 33.92 -17.03 11.97
C GLY A 166 33.36 -15.62 11.79
N LYS A 167 33.90 -14.85 10.84
CA LYS A 167 33.37 -13.54 10.45
C LYS A 167 32.14 -13.72 9.56
N TRP A 168 31.23 -12.75 9.59
CA TRP A 168 29.99 -12.79 8.81
C TRP A 168 29.49 -11.38 8.49
N ALA A 169 28.63 -11.26 7.47
CA ALA A 169 28.07 -9.97 7.03
C ALA A 169 26.64 -10.10 6.51
N PHE A 170 25.94 -8.96 6.44
CA PHE A 170 24.77 -8.81 5.57
C PHE A 170 25.24 -8.49 4.15
N VAL A 171 24.63 -9.13 3.14
CA VAL A 171 24.94 -8.90 1.73
C VAL A 171 23.65 -8.65 0.97
N SER A 172 23.48 -7.41 0.53
CA SER A 172 22.44 -7.01 -0.40
C SER A 172 22.93 -7.28 -1.82
N ILE A 173 22.38 -8.30 -2.46
CA ILE A 173 22.76 -8.70 -3.81
C ILE A 173 22.00 -7.82 -4.80
N LEU A 174 22.74 -7.09 -5.65
CA LEU A 174 22.20 -6.28 -6.73
C LEU A 174 21.05 -5.36 -6.22
N PRO A 175 21.30 -4.49 -5.22
CA PRO A 175 20.27 -3.64 -4.64
C PRO A 175 19.73 -2.63 -5.66
N GLU A 176 18.56 -2.06 -5.35
CA GLU A 176 17.89 -1.06 -6.19
C GLU A 176 17.68 -1.54 -7.62
N MET A 177 17.31 -2.81 -7.77
CA MET A 177 17.06 -3.44 -9.06
C MET A 177 15.84 -2.89 -9.81
N ASN A 178 14.94 -2.20 -9.12
CA ASN A 178 13.69 -1.69 -9.68
C ASN A 178 13.86 -0.28 -10.28
N VAL A 179 15.06 0.13 -10.67
CA VAL A 179 15.33 1.45 -11.27
C VAL A 179 16.29 1.33 -12.45
N ASP A 180 16.35 2.34 -13.29
CA ASP A 180 17.07 2.31 -14.58
C ASP A 180 18.56 2.69 -14.47
N TRP A 181 19.00 3.27 -13.36
CA TRP A 181 20.41 3.59 -13.11
C TRP A 181 21.24 2.39 -12.66
N ALA A 182 20.60 1.27 -12.29
CA ALA A 182 21.30 0.02 -12.05
C ALA A 182 21.45 -0.74 -13.38
N SER A 183 22.68 -1.18 -13.70
CA SER A 183 23.00 -1.94 -14.92
C SER A 183 22.17 -3.21 -15.09
N TYR A 184 21.83 -3.84 -13.96
CA TYR A 184 20.99 -5.02 -13.81
C TYR A 184 19.53 -4.69 -13.50
N GLY A 185 19.17 -3.40 -13.53
CA GLY A 185 17.86 -2.91 -13.14
C GLY A 185 16.80 -3.01 -14.23
N MET A 186 15.54 -2.73 -13.86
CA MET A 186 14.37 -2.76 -14.76
C MET A 186 14.14 -4.12 -15.47
N ASP A 187 14.69 -5.21 -14.93
CA ASP A 187 14.60 -6.58 -15.47
C ASP A 187 14.03 -7.57 -14.44
N PRO A 188 12.70 -7.53 -14.17
CA PRO A 188 12.07 -8.37 -13.15
C PRO A 188 12.05 -9.85 -13.54
N ALA A 189 12.17 -10.18 -14.83
CA ALA A 189 12.16 -11.56 -15.30
C ALA A 189 13.46 -12.29 -14.93
N ASN A 190 14.60 -11.60 -15.04
CA ASN A 190 15.91 -12.23 -14.82
C ASN A 190 16.52 -11.92 -13.46
N TYR A 191 16.11 -10.85 -12.78
CA TYR A 191 16.68 -10.49 -11.49
C TYR A 191 16.58 -11.60 -10.42
N PRO A 192 15.43 -12.28 -10.20
CA PRO A 192 15.36 -13.40 -9.26
C PRO A 192 16.34 -14.53 -9.59
N LEU A 193 16.56 -14.79 -10.88
CA LEU A 193 17.51 -15.79 -11.37
C LEU A 193 18.95 -15.33 -11.13
N ALA A 194 19.27 -14.08 -11.41
CA ALA A 194 20.58 -13.49 -11.14
C ALA A 194 20.93 -13.53 -9.64
N PHE A 195 19.96 -13.14 -8.80
CA PHE A 195 20.10 -13.16 -7.34
C PHE A 195 20.44 -14.56 -6.84
N THR A 196 19.61 -15.56 -7.21
CA THR A 196 19.81 -16.95 -6.77
C THR A 196 21.04 -17.59 -7.41
N HIS A 197 21.43 -17.19 -8.62
CA HIS A 197 22.67 -17.64 -9.26
C HIS A 197 23.92 -17.18 -8.49
N VAL A 198 23.98 -15.91 -8.08
CA VAL A 198 25.07 -15.41 -7.22
C VAL A 198 25.16 -16.22 -5.91
N GLN A 199 24.03 -16.54 -5.29
CA GLN A 199 24.00 -17.39 -4.08
C GLN A 199 24.54 -18.80 -4.35
N GLN A 200 24.17 -19.39 -5.49
CA GLN A 200 24.65 -20.71 -5.90
C GLN A 200 26.16 -20.72 -6.11
N VAL A 201 26.71 -19.72 -6.82
CA VAL A 201 28.17 -19.60 -7.03
C VAL A 201 28.90 -19.40 -5.70
N PHE A 202 28.35 -18.60 -4.78
CA PHE A 202 28.93 -18.43 -3.44
C PHE A 202 28.98 -19.76 -2.67
N ALA A 203 27.88 -20.52 -2.68
CA ALA A 203 27.82 -21.83 -2.05
C ALA A 203 28.80 -22.83 -2.70
N GLN A 204 28.93 -22.82 -4.02
CA GLN A 204 29.86 -23.68 -4.77
C GLN A 204 31.33 -23.39 -4.45
N ASN A 205 31.68 -22.14 -4.14
CA ASN A 205 33.02 -21.75 -3.70
C ASN A 205 33.25 -21.92 -2.20
N GLY A 206 32.32 -22.58 -1.48
CA GLY A 206 32.49 -22.95 -0.08
C GLY A 206 32.26 -21.82 0.90
N VAL A 207 31.55 -20.74 0.52
CA VAL A 207 31.13 -19.73 1.48
C VAL A 207 30.14 -20.36 2.48
N PRO A 208 30.41 -20.35 3.79
CA PRO A 208 29.50 -20.93 4.77
C PRO A 208 28.15 -20.22 4.78
N ARG A 209 27.04 -20.98 4.80
CA ARG A 209 25.69 -20.40 4.77
C ARG A 209 25.42 -19.47 5.96
N ASP A 210 26.01 -19.78 7.11
CA ASP A 210 25.86 -19.00 8.34
C ASP A 210 26.76 -17.76 8.38
N ALA A 211 27.73 -17.64 7.48
CA ALA A 211 28.57 -16.46 7.29
C ALA A 211 27.86 -15.33 6.50
N LEU A 212 26.68 -15.61 5.92
CA LEU A 212 25.92 -14.63 5.13
C LEU A 212 24.50 -14.45 5.65
N ARG A 213 24.00 -13.22 5.53
CA ARG A 213 22.59 -12.89 5.58
C ARG A 213 22.22 -12.12 4.32
N TYR A 214 21.45 -12.74 3.44
CA TYR A 214 21.08 -12.15 2.15
C TYR A 214 19.96 -11.14 2.29
N VAL A 215 20.15 -9.96 1.71
CA VAL A 215 19.21 -8.85 1.76
C VAL A 215 18.63 -8.59 0.38
N PHE A 216 17.31 -8.53 0.28
CA PHE A 216 16.59 -8.04 -0.91
C PHE A 216 16.23 -6.57 -0.67
N ALA A 217 16.87 -5.62 -1.34
CA ALA A 217 16.72 -4.18 -1.05
C ALA A 217 16.37 -3.35 -2.29
N PRO A 218 15.08 -3.19 -2.63
CA PRO A 218 14.65 -2.28 -3.68
C PRO A 218 14.72 -0.80 -3.29
N ASN A 219 14.63 0.07 -4.29
CA ASN A 219 14.43 1.50 -4.14
C ASN A 219 12.91 1.81 -3.99
N THR A 220 12.54 2.83 -3.23
CA THR A 220 11.13 3.19 -3.01
C THR A 220 10.56 4.25 -3.95
N TRP A 221 11.24 4.57 -5.05
CA TRP A 221 10.74 5.55 -6.01
C TRP A 221 9.38 5.15 -6.59
N PHE A 222 8.46 6.11 -6.65
CA PHE A 222 7.08 5.88 -7.06
C PHE A 222 6.98 5.42 -8.53
N GLY A 223 6.25 4.33 -8.77
CA GLY A 223 6.01 3.80 -10.12
C GLY A 223 6.75 2.50 -10.45
N ASN A 224 7.71 2.09 -9.61
CA ASN A 224 8.54 0.91 -9.85
C ASN A 224 8.22 -0.22 -8.84
N PRO A 225 7.24 -1.10 -9.12
CA PRO A 225 6.88 -2.18 -8.21
C PRO A 225 8.06 -3.15 -8.05
N TYR A 226 8.40 -3.48 -6.80
CA TYR A 226 9.54 -4.33 -6.48
C TYR A 226 9.13 -5.76 -6.11
N GLU A 227 7.84 -6.04 -5.97
CA GLU A 227 7.30 -7.38 -5.69
C GLU A 227 7.68 -8.37 -6.80
N ALA A 228 7.70 -7.91 -8.06
CA ALA A 228 8.07 -8.72 -9.22
C ALA A 228 9.55 -9.16 -9.23
N TYR A 229 10.41 -8.50 -8.45
CA TYR A 229 11.83 -8.81 -8.35
C TYR A 229 12.14 -9.73 -7.16
N TYR A 230 11.15 -10.04 -6.32
CA TYR A 230 11.39 -10.78 -5.09
C TYR A 230 11.85 -12.22 -5.38
N PRO A 231 13.07 -12.63 -4.96
CA PRO A 231 13.61 -13.96 -5.26
C PRO A 231 12.93 -15.12 -4.50
N GLY A 232 12.05 -14.78 -3.57
CA GLY A 232 11.31 -15.73 -2.74
C GLY A 232 11.86 -15.88 -1.32
N GLU A 233 10.98 -16.35 -0.44
CA GLU A 233 11.19 -16.49 1.01
C GLU A 233 12.40 -17.33 1.40
N ALA A 234 12.73 -18.36 0.62
CA ALA A 234 13.85 -19.24 0.90
C ALA A 234 15.22 -18.62 0.56
N ALA A 235 15.24 -17.69 -0.40
CA ALA A 235 16.46 -17.05 -0.88
C ALA A 235 16.85 -15.84 -0.03
N VAL A 236 15.89 -15.20 0.65
CA VAL A 236 16.09 -13.92 1.35
C VAL A 236 16.09 -14.10 2.86
N ASP A 237 17.07 -13.53 3.57
CA ASP A 237 17.12 -13.51 5.03
C ASP A 237 16.50 -12.24 5.62
N VAL A 238 16.63 -11.11 4.90
CA VAL A 238 16.19 -9.77 5.29
C VAL A 238 15.57 -9.06 4.09
N VAL A 239 14.47 -8.35 4.28
CA VAL A 239 13.97 -7.40 3.27
C VAL A 239 14.40 -5.98 3.61
N GLY A 240 14.97 -5.29 2.64
CA GLY A 240 15.52 -3.94 2.75
C GLY A 240 14.68 -2.93 1.97
N LEU A 241 14.90 -1.63 2.19
CA LEU A 241 14.43 -0.56 1.32
C LEU A 241 15.36 0.66 1.36
N SER A 242 15.58 1.28 0.21
CA SER A 242 16.28 2.57 0.08
C SER A 242 15.26 3.69 -0.13
N SER A 243 15.27 4.70 0.76
CA SER A 243 14.33 5.83 0.69
C SER A 243 14.94 7.14 1.18
N PHE A 244 14.69 8.24 0.48
CA PHE A 244 15.29 9.54 0.79
C PHE A 244 14.24 10.66 0.78
N ASN A 245 14.38 11.62 1.70
CA ASN A 245 13.67 12.89 1.64
C ASN A 245 14.52 13.92 0.88
N PHE A 246 14.30 14.02 -0.42
CA PHE A 246 15.03 14.97 -1.28
C PHE A 246 14.67 16.43 -0.98
N GLY A 247 13.45 16.72 -0.52
CA GLY A 247 13.02 18.09 -0.36
C GLY A 247 13.03 18.84 -1.71
N PHE A 248 13.65 20.01 -1.71
CA PHE A 248 13.82 20.89 -2.87
C PHE A 248 15.24 20.86 -3.45
N CYS A 249 16.00 19.81 -3.14
CA CYS A 249 17.35 19.60 -3.65
C CYS A 249 17.30 19.01 -5.09
N GLN A 250 18.28 19.33 -5.96
CA GLN A 250 18.40 18.83 -7.35
C GLN A 250 17.12 18.89 -8.20
N GLY A 251 16.30 19.93 -8.04
CA GLY A 251 15.08 20.09 -8.83
C GLY A 251 13.89 19.24 -8.36
N HIS A 252 14.02 18.52 -7.23
CA HIS A 252 12.87 18.00 -6.51
C HIS A 252 12.01 19.14 -5.96
N THR A 253 10.73 18.88 -5.71
CA THR A 253 9.73 19.92 -5.42
C THR A 253 8.84 19.62 -4.21
N THR A 254 9.15 18.56 -3.46
CA THR A 254 8.32 18.09 -2.33
C THR A 254 9.16 17.84 -1.09
N TRP A 255 8.66 18.30 0.05
CA TRP A 255 9.18 17.93 1.36
C TRP A 255 8.24 16.90 1.99
N ASP A 256 8.67 15.64 2.00
CA ASP A 256 7.83 14.52 2.41
C ASP A 256 8.12 14.12 3.86
N THR A 257 7.06 13.83 4.62
CA THR A 257 7.17 13.36 6.01
C THR A 257 7.70 11.92 6.07
N PRO A 258 8.28 11.48 7.21
CA PRO A 258 8.69 10.08 7.38
C PRO A 258 7.58 9.07 7.11
N GLU A 259 6.34 9.36 7.53
CA GLU A 259 5.17 8.51 7.30
C GLU A 259 4.86 8.33 5.81
N GLN A 260 5.00 9.41 5.02
CA GLN A 260 4.80 9.38 3.57
C GLN A 260 5.90 8.58 2.86
N ILE A 261 7.15 8.75 3.30
CA ILE A 261 8.32 8.10 2.68
C ILE A 261 8.41 6.63 3.04
N PHE A 262 8.19 6.25 4.29
CA PHE A 262 8.42 4.88 4.75
C PHE A 262 7.14 4.04 4.82
N GLY A 263 6.02 4.65 5.24
CA GLY A 263 4.83 3.91 5.63
C GLY A 263 4.27 2.94 4.58
N PRO A 264 4.01 3.39 3.34
CA PRO A 264 3.52 2.50 2.28
C PRO A 264 4.46 1.33 2.02
N HIS A 265 5.77 1.59 1.94
CA HIS A 265 6.77 0.59 1.57
C HIS A 265 7.06 -0.39 2.70
N LEU A 266 7.07 0.07 3.95
CA LEU A 266 7.18 -0.83 5.10
C LEU A 266 5.99 -1.79 5.20
N ARG A 267 4.78 -1.35 4.86
CA ARG A 267 3.61 -2.23 4.76
C ARG A 267 3.76 -3.22 3.60
N THR A 268 4.24 -2.78 2.44
CA THR A 268 4.55 -3.69 1.33
C THR A 268 5.56 -4.75 1.75
N MET A 269 6.64 -4.40 2.48
CA MET A 269 7.63 -5.36 2.96
C MET A 269 7.06 -6.37 3.96
N GLN A 270 6.18 -5.93 4.87
CA GLN A 270 5.48 -6.83 5.80
C GLN A 270 4.57 -7.82 5.08
N VAL A 271 3.97 -7.43 3.95
CA VAL A 271 3.13 -8.32 3.13
C VAL A 271 3.99 -9.25 2.28
N LEU A 272 5.03 -8.71 1.64
CA LEU A 272 5.92 -9.43 0.74
C LEU A 272 6.67 -10.55 1.47
N ALA A 273 7.12 -10.27 2.70
CA ALA A 273 7.90 -11.21 3.48
C ALA A 273 7.58 -11.15 5.00
N PRO A 274 6.39 -11.62 5.45
CA PRO A 274 5.87 -11.40 6.79
C PRO A 274 6.71 -11.97 7.93
N GLY A 275 7.55 -12.98 7.64
CA GLY A 275 8.45 -13.58 8.62
C GLY A 275 9.85 -12.94 8.68
N LYS A 276 10.15 -11.99 7.80
CA LYS A 276 11.51 -11.45 7.64
C LYS A 276 11.66 -10.13 8.42
N PRO A 277 12.86 -9.86 8.97
CA PRO A 277 13.20 -8.52 9.44
C PRO A 277 13.22 -7.54 8.27
N ILE A 278 12.82 -6.30 8.55
CA ILE A 278 12.85 -5.17 7.63
C ILE A 278 14.01 -4.26 8.00
N PHE A 279 14.87 -3.98 7.03
CA PHE A 279 15.94 -3.00 7.15
C PHE A 279 15.55 -1.76 6.33
N VAL A 280 15.57 -0.59 6.94
CA VAL A 280 15.70 0.65 6.16
C VAL A 280 17.17 0.72 5.77
N SER A 281 17.49 0.09 4.64
CA SER A 281 18.86 -0.18 4.20
C SER A 281 19.58 1.08 3.76
N GLN A 282 18.85 2.12 3.36
CA GLN A 282 19.38 3.46 3.16
C GLN A 282 18.30 4.49 3.53
N LEU A 283 18.64 5.45 4.41
CA LEU A 283 17.90 6.70 4.49
C LEU A 283 18.80 7.94 4.55
N GLY A 284 18.23 9.06 4.10
CA GLY A 284 18.80 10.39 4.25
C GLY A 284 17.73 11.46 4.04
N THR A 285 17.97 12.65 4.59
CA THR A 285 17.13 13.83 4.35
C THR A 285 18.02 15.03 4.02
N SER A 286 17.61 15.79 3.00
CA SER A 286 18.24 17.08 2.72
C SER A 286 17.76 18.11 3.75
N ALA A 287 18.38 19.29 3.77
CA ALA A 287 17.85 20.46 4.49
C ALA A 287 17.00 21.37 3.59
N ALA A 288 16.81 21.03 2.32
CA ALA A 288 16.13 21.90 1.36
C ALA A 288 14.61 21.78 1.50
N VAL A 289 13.99 22.60 2.34
CA VAL A 289 12.53 22.59 2.57
C VAL A 289 11.74 23.46 1.59
N ALA A 290 12.42 24.33 0.85
CA ALA A 290 11.88 25.18 -0.20
C ALA A 290 13.00 25.55 -1.18
N SER A 291 12.63 26.03 -2.37
CA SER A 291 13.60 26.46 -3.39
C SER A 291 14.52 27.56 -2.86
N GLY A 292 15.83 27.29 -2.78
CA GLY A 292 16.88 28.29 -2.59
C GLY A 292 17.36 28.54 -1.15
N ALA A 293 16.85 27.86 -0.12
CA ALA A 293 17.40 27.97 1.23
C ALA A 293 17.30 26.65 2.03
N PRO A 294 18.40 26.19 2.65
CA PRO A 294 18.35 25.09 3.61
C PRO A 294 17.74 25.55 4.94
N ASP A 295 16.99 24.67 5.59
CA ASP A 295 16.40 24.85 6.91
C ASP A 295 16.88 23.73 7.85
N PRO A 296 17.90 24.01 8.69
CA PRO A 296 18.44 23.04 9.61
C PRO A 296 17.46 22.57 10.69
N ASP A 297 16.53 23.42 11.11
CA ASP A 297 15.56 23.08 12.16
C ASP A 297 14.55 22.06 11.63
N GLN A 298 14.13 22.21 10.38
CA GLN A 298 13.26 21.24 9.71
C GLN A 298 13.95 19.91 9.44
N LYS A 299 15.24 19.90 9.05
CA LYS A 299 16.03 18.66 8.97
C LYS A 299 16.11 17.98 10.34
N ASN A 300 16.37 18.73 11.41
CA ASN A 300 16.38 18.20 12.78
C ASN A 300 15.02 17.63 13.19
N GLN A 301 13.92 18.32 12.88
CA GLN A 301 12.57 17.84 13.16
C GLN A 301 12.25 16.56 12.39
N TRP A 302 12.60 16.50 11.10
CA TRP A 302 12.40 15.32 10.27
C TRP A 302 13.17 14.11 10.81
N LEU A 303 14.43 14.30 11.22
CA LEU A 303 15.26 13.24 11.82
C LEU A 303 14.64 12.69 13.11
N ARG A 304 14.17 13.54 14.02
CA ARG A 304 13.43 13.11 15.22
C ARG A 304 12.19 12.30 14.86
N GLY A 305 11.42 12.81 13.90
CA GLY A 305 10.22 12.14 13.39
C GLY A 305 10.52 10.78 12.79
N ALA A 306 11.55 10.67 11.96
CA ALA A 306 11.91 9.43 11.26
C ALA A 306 12.35 8.34 12.23
N TYR A 307 13.24 8.63 13.18
CA TYR A 307 13.67 7.65 14.18
C TYR A 307 12.57 7.36 15.22
N GLY A 308 11.69 8.32 15.51
CA GLY A 308 10.48 8.06 16.30
C GLY A 308 9.53 7.10 15.60
N TYR A 309 9.29 7.30 14.30
CA TYR A 309 8.40 6.49 13.48
C TYR A 309 8.94 5.07 13.27
N LEU A 310 10.18 4.96 12.78
CA LEU A 310 10.84 3.68 12.51
C LEU A 310 11.11 2.89 13.79
N GLY A 311 11.43 3.58 14.89
CA GLY A 311 11.66 2.97 16.20
C GLY A 311 10.42 2.27 16.76
N ASN A 312 9.23 2.74 16.35
CA ASN A 312 7.96 2.15 16.72
C ASN A 312 7.39 1.21 15.65
N TRP A 313 8.06 1.04 14.50
CA TRP A 313 7.54 0.24 13.40
C TRP A 313 7.85 -1.26 13.56
N PRO A 314 6.82 -2.12 13.67
CA PRO A 314 6.94 -3.57 13.75
C PRO A 314 7.66 -4.21 12.57
N GLY A 315 8.67 -5.00 12.90
CA GLY A 315 9.51 -5.67 11.92
C GLY A 315 10.67 -4.84 11.42
N VAL A 316 10.71 -3.52 11.67
CA VAL A 316 11.97 -2.78 11.49
C VAL A 316 12.98 -3.31 12.51
N ARG A 317 14.16 -3.67 12.01
CA ARG A 317 15.27 -4.22 12.81
C ARG A 317 16.61 -3.56 12.53
N ALA A 318 16.72 -2.77 11.47
CA ALA A 318 17.85 -1.89 11.28
C ALA A 318 17.46 -0.62 10.51
N VAL A 319 18.16 0.48 10.81
CA VAL A 319 18.06 1.76 10.10
C VAL A 319 19.46 2.25 9.78
N LEU A 320 19.81 2.30 8.49
CA LEU A 320 21.14 2.66 8.01
C LEU A 320 21.14 4.07 7.42
N TYR A 321 21.81 5.01 8.07
CA TYR A 321 21.87 6.41 7.66
C TYR A 321 22.98 6.70 6.67
N LYS A 322 22.65 7.36 5.56
CA LYS A 322 23.59 7.80 4.54
C LYS A 322 24.24 9.12 4.96
N ASN A 323 25.31 9.06 5.76
CA ASN A 323 26.01 10.25 6.28
C ASN A 323 27.06 10.78 5.29
N VAL A 324 26.64 11.22 4.11
CA VAL A 324 27.55 11.75 3.09
C VAL A 324 27.01 13.04 2.49
N ASP A 325 27.94 13.92 2.10
CA ASP A 325 27.64 15.13 1.34
C ASP A 325 27.99 14.89 -0.13
N LEU A 326 26.96 14.79 -0.97
CA LEU A 326 27.10 14.49 -2.40
C LEU A 326 26.64 15.69 -3.22
N SER A 327 27.58 16.47 -3.75
CA SER A 327 27.29 17.68 -4.51
C SER A 327 26.45 17.45 -5.78
N TRP A 328 26.49 16.25 -6.34
CA TRP A 328 25.70 15.83 -7.52
C TRP A 328 24.33 15.25 -7.14
N GLU A 329 24.12 14.91 -5.87
CA GLU A 329 22.85 14.43 -5.32
C GLU A 329 22.40 15.46 -4.27
N CYS A 330 22.47 15.17 -2.97
CA CYS A 330 22.19 16.13 -1.92
C CYS A 330 23.17 16.04 -0.76
N ASP A 331 23.18 17.08 0.08
CA ASP A 331 23.81 17.01 1.39
C ASP A 331 22.93 16.19 2.36
N TRP A 332 23.24 14.89 2.46
CA TRP A 332 22.59 13.98 3.40
C TRP A 332 23.20 14.03 4.80
N ALA A 333 24.41 14.59 4.94
CA ALA A 333 25.20 14.48 6.17
C ALA A 333 24.46 15.03 7.39
N VAL A 334 24.53 14.29 8.50
CA VAL A 334 24.07 14.73 9.82
C VAL A 334 25.24 15.11 10.72
N TYR A 335 26.43 14.59 10.43
CA TYR A 335 27.63 14.82 11.20
C TYR A 335 28.87 14.91 10.31
N LYS A 336 29.67 15.94 10.57
CA LYS A 336 31.04 16.09 10.11
C LYS A 336 31.84 16.74 11.24
N ALA A 337 32.93 16.10 11.65
CA ALA A 337 33.78 16.60 12.73
C ALA A 337 34.18 18.07 12.49
N GLY A 338 33.91 18.94 13.47
CA GLY A 338 34.25 20.37 13.40
C GLY A 338 33.45 21.21 12.39
N SER A 339 32.39 20.68 11.79
CA SER A 339 31.60 21.37 10.78
C SER A 339 30.10 21.18 11.04
N THR A 340 29.45 20.26 10.33
CA THR A 340 28.00 20.06 10.36
C THR A 340 27.59 19.13 11.50
N GLN A 341 26.60 19.52 12.31
CA GLN A 341 26.00 18.67 13.35
C GLN A 341 24.50 18.94 13.45
N TYR A 342 23.69 17.93 13.12
CA TYR A 342 22.24 17.96 13.21
C TYR A 342 21.77 17.22 14.46
N VAL A 343 21.53 17.96 15.54
CA VAL A 343 21.10 17.41 16.85
C VAL A 343 19.84 16.56 16.76
N GLY A 344 18.99 16.76 15.76
CA GLY A 344 17.81 15.94 15.53
C GLY A 344 18.14 14.46 15.27
N TYR A 345 19.30 14.14 14.70
CA TYR A 345 19.78 12.76 14.60
C TYR A 345 20.11 12.20 15.98
N GLN A 346 20.94 12.89 16.76
CA GLN A 346 21.33 12.50 18.12
C GLN A 346 20.09 12.28 19.02
N GLU A 347 19.14 13.21 18.96
CA GLU A 347 17.87 13.11 19.68
C GLU A 347 17.00 11.96 19.17
N GLY A 348 16.91 11.76 17.85
CA GLY A 348 16.15 10.66 17.24
C GLY A 348 16.68 9.29 17.64
N VAL A 349 17.99 9.07 17.50
CA VAL A 349 18.61 7.78 17.85
C VAL A 349 18.62 7.53 19.36
N SER A 350 18.52 8.56 20.20
CA SER A 350 18.43 8.39 21.67
C SER A 350 17.23 7.53 22.11
N ASN A 351 16.20 7.38 21.26
CA ASN A 351 15.06 6.49 21.47
C ASN A 351 15.51 5.08 21.89
N THR A 352 14.94 4.57 23.00
CA THR A 352 15.33 3.30 23.62
C THR A 352 15.07 2.05 22.77
N ALA A 353 14.31 2.17 21.67
CA ALA A 353 14.15 1.10 20.69
C ALA A 353 15.46 0.75 19.96
N TYR A 354 16.37 1.71 19.86
CA TYR A 354 17.66 1.52 19.19
C TYR A 354 18.76 1.17 20.18
N ASP A 355 19.56 0.16 19.87
CA ASP A 355 20.73 -0.17 20.67
C ASP A 355 21.82 -0.82 19.82
N TYR A 356 23.02 -0.86 20.38
CA TYR A 356 24.16 -1.51 19.77
C TYR A 356 24.13 -3.02 20.03
N MET A 357 24.40 -3.80 18.98
CA MET A 357 24.77 -5.21 19.10
C MET A 357 26.13 -5.43 18.47
N SER A 358 27.01 -6.10 19.22
CA SER A 358 28.29 -6.54 18.67
C SER A 358 28.09 -7.57 17.57
N PRO A 359 29.07 -7.77 16.66
CA PRO A 359 28.96 -8.77 15.61
C PRO A 359 28.71 -10.20 16.13
N ASN A 360 29.19 -10.52 17.33
CA ASN A 360 28.97 -11.82 17.97
C ASN A 360 27.56 -11.95 18.54
N ASP A 361 27.07 -10.93 19.24
CA ASP A 361 25.72 -10.94 19.81
C ASP A 361 24.67 -10.94 18.70
N LEU A 362 24.90 -10.11 17.67
CA LEU A 362 24.02 -10.01 16.52
C LEU A 362 23.94 -11.32 15.73
N ARG A 363 25.00 -12.13 15.69
CA ARG A 363 24.97 -13.46 15.06
C ARG A 363 23.93 -14.39 15.69
N GLN A 364 23.76 -14.27 17.01
CA GLN A 364 22.87 -15.10 17.82
C GLN A 364 21.47 -14.48 17.98
N ALA A 365 21.30 -13.22 17.61
CA ALA A 365 20.05 -12.51 17.74
C ALA A 365 18.99 -13.10 16.78
N ASP A 366 17.80 -13.38 17.32
CA ASP A 366 16.64 -13.66 16.48
C ASP A 366 16.05 -12.34 16.00
N LEU A 367 16.45 -11.95 14.78
CA LEU A 367 15.90 -10.76 14.12
C LEU A 367 14.53 -11.02 13.51
N LYS A 368 14.05 -12.27 13.45
CA LYS A 368 12.77 -12.57 12.82
C LYS A 368 11.65 -11.78 13.46
N THR A 369 10.75 -11.35 12.61
CA THR A 369 9.57 -10.65 13.07
C THR A 369 8.50 -11.70 13.34
N ASP A 370 8.26 -12.04 14.60
CA ASP A 370 7.00 -12.69 14.95
C ASP A 370 5.88 -11.64 14.93
N LEU A 371 5.32 -11.39 13.75
CA LEU A 371 4.16 -10.50 13.61
C LEU A 371 2.91 -11.06 14.32
N ARG A 372 2.95 -12.27 14.90
CA ARG A 372 1.89 -12.77 15.80
C ARG A 372 1.96 -12.13 17.19
N SER A 373 3.11 -11.56 17.58
CA SER A 373 3.32 -10.96 18.91
C SER A 373 3.54 -9.45 18.92
N VAL A 374 3.65 -8.78 17.76
CA VAL A 374 3.85 -7.33 17.69
C VAL A 374 2.52 -6.61 17.39
N PHE A 375 1.93 -6.04 18.43
CA PHE A 375 0.86 -5.04 18.30
C PHE A 375 1.43 -3.77 17.65
N LEU A 376 1.17 -3.59 16.35
CA LEU A 376 1.26 -2.33 15.63
C LEU A 376 0.33 -1.29 16.29
N PRO A 377 0.82 -0.12 16.76
CA PRO A 377 -0.04 1.00 17.10
C PRO A 377 -0.50 1.66 15.79
N MET A 378 -1.34 0.96 15.04
CA MET A 378 -2.45 1.68 14.42
C MET A 378 -3.27 2.28 15.56
N SER A 379 -4.09 3.29 15.31
CA SER A 379 -5.30 3.50 16.10
C SER A 379 -6.24 2.31 15.90
N VAL A 380 -5.82 1.14 16.36
CA VAL A 380 -6.60 -0.07 16.54
C VAL A 380 -6.64 -0.21 18.04
N LYS A 381 -7.75 0.26 18.62
CA LYS A 381 -8.18 -0.24 19.93
C LYS A 381 -7.97 -1.75 19.91
N SER A 382 -7.17 -2.23 20.85
CA SER A 382 -6.84 -3.64 21.07
C SER A 382 -7.97 -4.59 20.67
N TYR A 383 -7.83 -5.24 19.51
CA TYR A 383 -8.56 -6.47 19.22
C TYR A 383 -7.58 -7.63 19.45
N ASN A 384 -7.84 -8.36 20.52
CA ASN A 384 -7.16 -9.61 20.86
C ASN A 384 -7.22 -10.54 19.65
N TYR A 385 -6.06 -10.86 19.04
CA TYR A 385 -5.92 -11.78 17.90
C TYR A 385 -5.93 -13.26 18.33
N SER A 386 -6.69 -13.56 19.38
CA SER A 386 -7.32 -14.86 19.52
C SER A 386 -8.79 -14.66 19.13
N SER A 387 -9.13 -15.13 17.91
CA SER A 387 -10.49 -15.34 17.40
C SER A 387 -11.37 -14.17 16.88
N LYS A 388 -10.88 -13.09 16.22
CA LYS A 388 -11.80 -12.02 15.70
C LYS A 388 -11.44 -11.34 14.35
N LYS A 389 -12.41 -11.45 13.42
CA LYS A 389 -12.89 -10.56 12.31
C LYS A 389 -11.87 -9.67 11.56
N LEU A 390 -11.74 -9.89 10.25
CA LEU A 390 -11.05 -9.01 9.28
C LEU A 390 -11.79 -7.65 9.09
N PRO A 391 -11.09 -6.57 8.70
CA PRO A 391 -11.67 -5.23 8.61
C PRO A 391 -12.82 -5.15 7.59
N LEU A 392 -13.93 -4.53 7.99
CA LEU A 392 -15.10 -4.29 7.15
C LEU A 392 -14.84 -3.08 6.24
N MET A 393 -14.73 -3.29 4.93
CA MET A 393 -14.35 -2.25 3.98
C MET A 393 -15.52 -1.29 3.69
N LEU A 394 -15.22 0.01 3.78
CA LEU A 394 -16.14 1.06 3.36
C LEU A 394 -16.09 1.27 1.86
N GLY A 395 -17.26 1.31 1.23
CA GLY A 395 -17.39 1.69 -0.15
C GLY A 395 -18.63 2.54 -0.41
N MET A 396 -18.63 3.18 -1.56
CA MET A 396 -19.81 3.89 -2.06
C MET A 396 -19.78 4.08 -3.58
N TYR A 397 -20.96 4.35 -4.12
CA TYR A 397 -21.16 4.87 -5.47
C TYR A 397 -21.37 6.37 -5.39
N ALA A 398 -20.82 7.14 -6.33
CA ALA A 398 -21.05 8.58 -6.44
C ALA A 398 -22.14 8.89 -7.47
N ASP A 399 -22.79 10.03 -7.31
CA ASP A 399 -23.79 10.54 -8.24
C ASP A 399 -23.09 11.06 -9.50
N THR A 400 -23.18 10.31 -10.61
CA THR A 400 -22.56 10.70 -11.89
C THR A 400 -23.46 11.59 -12.75
N SER A 401 -24.53 12.16 -12.19
CA SER A 401 -25.37 13.13 -12.92
C SER A 401 -24.67 14.48 -13.11
N THR A 402 -23.69 14.81 -12.27
CA THR A 402 -22.95 16.08 -12.34
C THR A 402 -21.70 16.00 -13.20
N ASP A 403 -21.06 14.84 -13.25
CA ASP A 403 -19.81 14.59 -13.97
C ASP A 403 -19.58 13.07 -14.07
N TRP A 404 -18.60 12.65 -14.86
CA TRP A 404 -18.26 11.25 -15.06
C TRP A 404 -17.18 10.79 -14.07
N LEU A 405 -17.17 9.51 -13.70
CA LEU A 405 -16.33 8.99 -12.61
C LEU A 405 -14.81 9.01 -12.91
N GLY A 406 -14.40 9.05 -14.18
CA GLY A 406 -12.99 9.25 -14.54
C GLY A 406 -12.53 10.72 -14.49
N SER A 407 -13.38 11.66 -14.08
CA SER A 407 -13.03 13.06 -13.84
C SER A 407 -12.47 13.24 -12.44
N GLN A 408 -11.39 14.02 -12.32
CA GLN A 408 -10.84 14.38 -11.01
C GLN A 408 -11.83 15.25 -10.22
N GLN A 409 -12.63 16.08 -10.87
CA GLN A 409 -13.58 16.96 -10.19
C GLN A 409 -14.66 16.16 -9.44
N LEU A 410 -15.14 15.06 -10.01
CA LEU A 410 -16.09 14.18 -9.32
C LEU A 410 -15.43 13.50 -8.10
N ILE A 411 -14.20 13.01 -8.25
CA ILE A 411 -13.44 12.43 -7.12
C ILE A 411 -13.31 13.43 -5.98
N ASP A 412 -13.00 14.68 -6.31
CA ASP A 412 -12.73 15.73 -5.32
C ASP A 412 -13.99 16.14 -4.57
N SER A 413 -15.04 16.41 -5.34
CA SER A 413 -16.30 16.96 -4.82
C SER A 413 -17.15 15.94 -4.08
N GLN A 414 -16.99 14.64 -4.36
CA GLN A 414 -17.77 13.59 -3.73
C GLN A 414 -16.90 12.72 -2.82
N PHE A 415 -15.91 11.99 -3.36
CA PHE A 415 -15.13 11.04 -2.55
C PHE A 415 -14.21 11.74 -1.54
N ARG A 416 -13.33 12.65 -1.98
CA ARG A 416 -12.43 13.35 -1.06
C ARG A 416 -13.17 14.26 -0.09
N ALA A 417 -14.24 14.91 -0.54
CA ALA A 417 -15.10 15.73 0.32
C ALA A 417 -15.76 14.88 1.42
N ILE A 418 -16.31 13.72 1.09
CA ILE A 418 -16.90 12.79 2.05
C ILE A 418 -15.82 12.20 2.97
N ASP A 419 -14.67 11.78 2.45
CA ASP A 419 -13.57 11.26 3.26
C ASP A 419 -13.09 12.29 4.28
N THR A 420 -12.95 13.55 3.85
CA THR A 420 -12.59 14.68 4.73
C THR A 420 -13.68 14.96 5.76
N TRP A 421 -14.94 15.01 5.32
CA TRP A 421 -16.07 15.29 6.19
C TRP A 421 -16.28 14.19 7.24
N THR A 422 -16.10 12.93 6.87
CA THR A 422 -16.24 11.81 7.81
C THR A 422 -15.01 11.61 8.69
N GLY A 423 -13.83 12.07 8.23
CA GLY A 423 -12.55 11.75 8.86
C GLY A 423 -12.11 10.31 8.59
N LYS A 424 -12.70 9.64 7.59
CA LYS A 424 -12.42 8.24 7.27
C LYS A 424 -12.45 8.02 5.78
N LYS A 425 -11.40 7.37 5.26
CA LYS A 425 -11.24 7.17 3.82
C LYS A 425 -12.07 5.99 3.31
N THR A 426 -12.72 6.18 2.17
CA THR A 426 -13.40 5.13 1.40
C THR A 426 -12.37 4.12 0.89
N SER A 427 -12.68 2.82 0.90
CA SER A 427 -11.81 1.77 0.33
C SER A 427 -12.21 1.42 -1.09
N ILE A 428 -13.52 1.28 -1.33
CA ILE A 428 -14.08 0.75 -2.57
C ILE A 428 -14.97 1.79 -3.25
N VAL A 429 -14.75 2.02 -4.55
CA VAL A 429 -15.57 2.92 -5.36
C VAL A 429 -16.36 2.10 -6.37
N GLY A 430 -17.67 2.12 -6.22
CA GLY A 430 -18.60 1.43 -7.09
C GLY A 430 -18.83 2.16 -8.41
N THR A 431 -18.91 1.40 -9.50
CA THR A 431 -19.23 1.94 -10.83
C THR A 431 -19.93 0.94 -11.74
N PHE A 432 -20.50 1.43 -12.84
CA PHE A 432 -21.17 0.63 -13.87
C PHE A 432 -20.48 0.87 -15.22
N ILE A 433 -20.05 -0.21 -15.86
CA ILE A 433 -19.45 -0.16 -17.19
C ILE A 433 -20.04 -1.29 -18.01
N ASN A 434 -20.62 -0.97 -19.16
CA ASN A 434 -21.23 -1.98 -20.02
C ASN A 434 -20.18 -2.68 -20.89
N ILE A 435 -20.46 -3.93 -21.26
CA ILE A 435 -19.67 -4.69 -22.24
C ILE A 435 -19.55 -3.89 -23.56
N GLU A 436 -20.64 -3.25 -23.98
CA GLU A 436 -20.74 -2.49 -25.23
C GLU A 436 -20.31 -1.01 -25.10
N VAL A 437 -19.54 -0.67 -24.05
CA VAL A 437 -19.03 0.69 -23.87
C VAL A 437 -18.25 1.13 -25.12
N GLY A 438 -18.56 2.32 -25.64
CA GLY A 438 -17.79 2.91 -26.74
C GLY A 438 -16.37 3.27 -26.27
N HIS A 439 -15.38 3.22 -27.16
CA HIS A 439 -13.97 3.51 -26.83
C HIS A 439 -13.47 2.80 -25.55
N PRO A 440 -13.63 1.47 -25.44
CA PRO A 440 -13.23 0.72 -24.25
C PRO A 440 -11.75 0.93 -23.89
N GLU A 441 -10.88 1.09 -24.90
CA GLU A 441 -9.45 1.37 -24.76
C GLU A 441 -9.13 2.65 -23.97
N TYR A 442 -10.06 3.60 -23.94
CA TYR A 442 -9.92 4.87 -23.22
C TYR A 442 -10.82 4.90 -21.98
N ASN A 443 -12.10 4.57 -22.16
CA ASN A 443 -13.11 4.78 -21.12
C ASN A 443 -12.89 3.87 -19.91
N ILE A 444 -12.45 2.62 -20.11
CA ILE A 444 -12.18 1.70 -19.00
C ILE A 444 -10.91 2.15 -18.25
N PRO A 445 -9.72 2.29 -18.89
CA PRO A 445 -8.51 2.61 -18.14
C PRO A 445 -8.59 3.97 -17.46
N VAL A 446 -9.13 5.02 -18.11
CA VAL A 446 -9.21 6.35 -17.50
C VAL A 446 -10.06 6.34 -16.23
N GLN A 447 -11.19 5.65 -16.25
CA GLN A 447 -12.08 5.59 -15.10
C GLN A 447 -11.47 4.76 -13.96
N LEU A 448 -10.90 3.59 -14.27
CA LEU A 448 -10.29 2.74 -13.26
C LEU A 448 -8.98 3.32 -12.72
N ASP A 449 -8.16 3.94 -13.57
CA ASP A 449 -6.94 4.67 -13.17
C ASP A 449 -7.30 5.83 -12.25
N ARG A 450 -8.35 6.60 -12.56
CA ARG A 450 -8.80 7.71 -11.71
C ARG A 450 -9.17 7.24 -10.31
N ILE A 451 -9.89 6.13 -10.21
CA ILE A 451 -10.26 5.52 -8.93
C ILE A 451 -8.98 5.08 -8.18
N TRP A 452 -8.12 4.32 -8.86
CA TRP A 452 -6.90 3.75 -8.28
C TRP A 452 -5.91 4.80 -7.79
N GLU A 453 -5.61 5.81 -8.61
CA GLU A 453 -4.64 6.86 -8.33
C GLU A 453 -5.04 7.76 -7.16
N ASN A 454 -6.33 7.79 -6.83
CA ASN A 454 -6.82 8.48 -5.64
C ASN A 454 -6.84 7.59 -4.39
N GLY A 455 -6.30 6.37 -4.48
CA GLY A 455 -6.17 5.41 -3.39
C GLY A 455 -7.45 4.65 -3.09
N TYR A 456 -8.27 4.37 -4.10
CA TYR A 456 -9.48 3.57 -3.98
C TYR A 456 -9.41 2.33 -4.86
N THR A 457 -10.14 1.27 -4.52
CA THR A 457 -10.27 0.08 -5.36
C THR A 457 -11.57 0.15 -6.17
N PRO A 458 -11.55 -0.05 -7.50
CA PRO A 458 -12.77 -0.11 -8.27
C PRO A 458 -13.61 -1.36 -7.95
N PHE A 459 -14.92 -1.17 -7.85
CA PHE A 459 -15.92 -2.23 -7.94
C PHE A 459 -16.76 -1.98 -9.18
N VAL A 460 -16.62 -2.85 -10.18
CA VAL A 460 -17.23 -2.69 -11.50
C VAL A 460 -18.42 -3.62 -11.63
N ASN A 461 -19.61 -3.06 -11.72
CA ASN A 461 -20.79 -3.73 -12.25
C ASN A 461 -20.64 -3.81 -13.78
N LEU A 462 -20.26 -5.00 -14.29
CA LEU A 462 -20.07 -5.26 -15.71
C LEU A 462 -21.40 -5.65 -16.34
N SER A 463 -22.16 -4.64 -16.74
CA SER A 463 -23.51 -4.78 -17.30
C SER A 463 -23.51 -4.98 -18.82
N ALA A 464 -24.68 -5.25 -19.41
CA ALA A 464 -24.84 -5.43 -20.85
C ALA A 464 -26.21 -4.92 -21.33
N TYR A 465 -26.29 -4.53 -22.60
CA TYR A 465 -27.56 -4.21 -23.27
C TYR A 465 -28.21 -5.43 -23.94
N THR A 466 -27.61 -6.61 -23.80
CA THR A 466 -27.99 -7.84 -24.49
C THR A 466 -28.37 -8.95 -23.49
N SER A 467 -28.94 -10.04 -23.99
CA SER A 467 -29.36 -11.16 -23.15
C SER A 467 -28.17 -11.99 -22.67
N ALA A 468 -28.37 -12.73 -21.57
CA ALA A 468 -27.39 -13.70 -21.10
C ALA A 468 -27.10 -14.77 -22.17
N TYR A 469 -28.11 -15.18 -22.94
CA TYR A 469 -27.96 -16.10 -24.08
C TYR A 469 -27.04 -15.52 -25.18
N ASP A 470 -27.20 -14.25 -25.54
CA ASP A 470 -26.36 -13.64 -26.58
C ASP A 470 -24.89 -13.57 -26.14
N ILE A 471 -24.64 -13.31 -24.85
CA ILE A 471 -23.29 -13.33 -24.28
C ILE A 471 -22.74 -14.76 -24.25
N ALA A 472 -23.51 -15.71 -23.72
CA ALA A 472 -23.12 -17.12 -23.63
C ALA A 472 -22.87 -17.78 -24.99
N SER A 473 -23.59 -17.35 -26.04
CA SER A 473 -23.43 -17.84 -27.42
C SER A 473 -22.31 -17.13 -28.20
N GLY A 474 -21.59 -16.22 -27.56
CA GLY A 474 -20.42 -15.53 -28.10
C GLY A 474 -20.71 -14.34 -29.01
N ARG A 475 -21.96 -13.84 -29.03
CA ARG A 475 -22.33 -12.69 -29.88
C ARG A 475 -21.69 -11.37 -29.41
N GLN A 476 -21.22 -11.32 -28.17
CA GLN A 476 -20.52 -10.18 -27.59
C GLN A 476 -19.00 -10.35 -27.49
N ASP A 477 -18.43 -11.40 -28.07
CA ASP A 477 -16.99 -11.73 -27.91
C ASP A 477 -16.07 -10.59 -28.32
N THR A 478 -16.36 -9.92 -29.44
CA THR A 478 -15.56 -8.78 -29.88
C THR A 478 -15.53 -7.66 -28.82
N ASN A 479 -16.70 -7.34 -28.25
CA ASN A 479 -16.80 -6.30 -27.22
C ASN A 479 -16.10 -6.75 -25.93
N LEU A 480 -16.29 -8.02 -25.53
CA LEU A 480 -15.64 -8.59 -24.35
C LEU A 480 -14.12 -8.67 -24.47
N ARG A 481 -13.59 -9.00 -25.64
CA ARG A 481 -12.14 -9.00 -25.90
C ARG A 481 -11.57 -7.59 -25.79
N ASN A 482 -12.23 -6.59 -26.40
CA ASN A 482 -11.82 -5.19 -26.27
C ASN A 482 -11.86 -4.74 -24.79
N TRP A 483 -12.89 -5.14 -24.05
CA TRP A 483 -13.02 -4.86 -22.64
C TRP A 483 -11.87 -5.49 -21.83
N ALA A 484 -11.60 -6.77 -22.04
CA ALA A 484 -10.53 -7.51 -21.36
C ALA A 484 -9.13 -6.93 -21.69
N GLN A 485 -8.89 -6.52 -22.92
CA GLN A 485 -7.64 -5.84 -23.32
C GLN A 485 -7.48 -4.47 -22.64
N ALA A 486 -8.56 -3.70 -22.55
CA ALA A 486 -8.56 -2.44 -21.82
C ALA A 486 -8.32 -2.67 -20.31
N TYR A 487 -8.95 -3.69 -19.73
CA TYR A 487 -8.71 -4.06 -18.34
C TYR A 487 -7.28 -4.54 -18.10
N LYS A 488 -6.70 -5.33 -19.01
CA LYS A 488 -5.30 -5.75 -18.95
C LYS A 488 -4.35 -4.56 -18.91
N THR A 489 -4.67 -3.51 -19.66
CA THR A 489 -3.92 -2.24 -19.65
C THR A 489 -4.01 -1.56 -18.28
N TYR A 490 -5.21 -1.49 -17.70
CA TYR A 490 -5.40 -1.04 -16.31
C TYR A 490 -4.63 -1.90 -15.30
N ALA A 491 -4.66 -3.22 -15.42
CA ALA A 491 -4.07 -4.16 -14.47
C ALA A 491 -2.53 -4.03 -14.37
N ARG A 492 -1.86 -3.45 -15.37
CA ARG A 492 -0.41 -3.19 -15.41
C ARG A 492 0.42 -4.39 -14.94
N GLY A 493 0.16 -5.56 -15.54
CA GLY A 493 0.88 -6.80 -15.23
C GLY A 493 0.50 -7.46 -13.89
N GLY A 494 -0.60 -7.03 -13.25
CA GLY A 494 -1.11 -7.57 -11.99
C GLY A 494 -0.87 -6.66 -10.79
N GLY A 495 -0.27 -5.49 -10.99
CA GLY A 495 -0.06 -4.49 -9.94
C GLY A 495 -1.31 -3.67 -9.58
N ARG A 496 -2.42 -3.82 -10.33
CA ARG A 496 -3.71 -3.20 -10.03
C ARG A 496 -4.84 -4.23 -10.01
N VAL A 497 -5.81 -4.02 -9.13
CA VAL A 497 -6.95 -4.92 -8.93
C VAL A 497 -8.28 -4.18 -8.93
N ALA A 498 -9.33 -4.88 -9.36
CA ALA A 498 -10.71 -4.47 -9.20
C ALA A 498 -11.58 -5.66 -8.83
N PHE A 499 -12.69 -5.38 -8.14
CA PHE A 499 -13.82 -6.29 -8.12
C PHE A 499 -14.59 -6.13 -9.42
N ILE A 500 -14.92 -7.24 -10.08
CA ILE A 500 -15.81 -7.23 -11.25
C ILE A 500 -16.99 -8.11 -10.91
N ALA A 501 -18.19 -7.55 -11.01
CA ALA A 501 -19.46 -8.24 -10.89
C ALA A 501 -20.11 -8.37 -12.28
N PRO A 502 -19.87 -9.48 -13.01
CA PRO A 502 -20.52 -9.73 -14.29
C PRO A 502 -22.03 -9.81 -14.13
N LEU A 503 -22.73 -9.02 -14.93
CA LEU A 503 -24.19 -9.11 -15.11
C LEU A 503 -24.93 -9.05 -13.75
N ASN A 504 -24.64 -8.03 -12.96
CA ASN A 504 -25.21 -7.83 -11.61
C ASN A 504 -26.76 -7.75 -11.65
N GLU A 505 -27.42 -8.17 -10.58
CA GLU A 505 -28.91 -8.17 -10.45
C GLU A 505 -29.64 -8.99 -11.54
N MET A 506 -28.98 -10.02 -12.07
CA MET A 506 -29.52 -10.97 -13.04
C MET A 506 -30.82 -11.68 -12.64
N ASP A 507 -31.15 -11.70 -11.35
CA ASP A 507 -32.36 -12.27 -10.80
C ASP A 507 -33.60 -11.37 -10.98
N GLY A 508 -33.42 -10.13 -11.45
CA GLY A 508 -34.48 -9.19 -11.80
C GLY A 508 -34.85 -9.15 -13.29
N ASP A 509 -36.05 -8.65 -13.61
CA ASP A 509 -36.58 -8.50 -14.98
C ASP A 509 -36.27 -7.14 -15.63
N TRP A 510 -35.63 -6.23 -14.89
CA TRP A 510 -35.27 -4.89 -15.36
C TRP A 510 -33.95 -4.84 -16.13
N VAL A 511 -33.16 -5.92 -16.11
CA VAL A 511 -31.93 -6.04 -16.87
C VAL A 511 -32.11 -6.96 -18.09
N PRO A 512 -31.52 -6.65 -19.26
CA PRO A 512 -31.71 -7.45 -20.47
C PRO A 512 -31.22 -8.90 -20.38
N TYR A 513 -30.30 -9.15 -19.44
CA TYR A 513 -29.67 -10.45 -19.18
C TYR A 513 -30.31 -11.20 -18.00
N GLY A 514 -31.43 -10.70 -17.48
CA GLY A 514 -32.07 -11.25 -16.28
C GLY A 514 -33.07 -12.36 -16.55
N VAL A 515 -33.58 -12.96 -15.48
CA VAL A 515 -34.62 -14.02 -15.50
C VAL A 515 -34.20 -15.27 -16.33
N ASP A 516 -32.89 -15.48 -16.49
CA ASP A 516 -32.30 -16.56 -17.30
C ASP A 516 -31.08 -17.21 -16.58
N PRO A 517 -31.32 -18.05 -15.55
CA PRO A 517 -30.25 -18.62 -14.74
C PRO A 517 -29.32 -19.55 -15.53
N SER A 518 -29.85 -20.25 -16.54
CA SER A 518 -29.07 -21.19 -17.33
C SER A 518 -28.05 -20.47 -18.19
N ASN A 519 -28.47 -19.46 -18.96
CA ASN A 519 -27.52 -18.72 -19.79
C ASN A 519 -26.68 -17.75 -18.98
N PHE A 520 -27.16 -17.23 -17.84
CA PHE A 520 -26.34 -16.41 -16.96
C PHE A 520 -25.07 -17.16 -16.52
N LYS A 521 -25.21 -18.41 -16.05
CA LYS A 521 -24.05 -19.21 -15.62
C LYS A 521 -23.05 -19.44 -16.76
N LEU A 522 -23.55 -19.67 -17.97
CA LEU A 522 -22.71 -19.82 -19.16
C LEU A 522 -22.03 -18.50 -19.53
N ALA A 523 -22.75 -17.39 -19.53
CA ALA A 523 -22.24 -16.06 -19.81
C ALA A 523 -21.17 -15.63 -18.80
N TYR A 524 -21.40 -15.86 -17.50
CA TYR A 524 -20.44 -15.54 -16.44
C TYR A 524 -19.11 -16.25 -16.66
N ARG A 525 -19.16 -17.56 -16.93
CA ARG A 525 -17.96 -18.37 -17.20
C ARG A 525 -17.27 -17.94 -18.50
N HIS A 526 -18.05 -17.69 -19.56
CA HIS A 526 -17.54 -17.24 -20.84
C HIS A 526 -16.82 -15.88 -20.76
N ILE A 527 -17.33 -14.94 -19.95
CA ILE A 527 -16.65 -13.67 -19.67
C ILE A 527 -15.29 -13.91 -19.01
N ARG A 528 -15.21 -14.78 -17.98
CA ARG A 528 -13.91 -15.14 -17.35
C ARG A 528 -12.97 -15.78 -18.36
N ASP A 529 -13.46 -16.72 -19.16
CA ASP A 529 -12.67 -17.42 -20.16
C ASP A 529 -12.07 -16.44 -21.19
N ILE A 530 -12.82 -15.40 -21.59
CA ILE A 530 -12.28 -14.36 -22.48
C ILE A 530 -11.18 -13.53 -21.79
N PHE A 531 -11.33 -13.17 -20.52
CA PHE A 531 -10.28 -12.45 -19.79
C PHE A 531 -8.99 -13.28 -19.71
N ASP A 532 -9.11 -14.57 -19.44
CA ASP A 532 -7.98 -15.50 -19.42
C ASP A 532 -7.35 -15.63 -20.81
N GLN A 533 -8.16 -15.74 -21.88
CA GLN A 533 -7.69 -15.82 -23.27
C GLN A 533 -6.95 -14.54 -23.73
N GLU A 534 -7.40 -13.37 -23.30
CA GLU A 534 -6.71 -12.09 -23.59
C GLU A 534 -5.48 -11.88 -22.68
N GLY A 535 -5.23 -12.81 -21.74
CA GLY A 535 -4.08 -12.80 -20.84
C GLY A 535 -4.16 -11.66 -19.82
N VAL A 536 -5.35 -11.38 -19.29
CA VAL A 536 -5.50 -10.55 -18.09
C VAL A 536 -4.72 -11.24 -16.96
N PRO A 537 -3.86 -10.52 -16.20
CA PRO A 537 -3.04 -11.14 -15.17
C PRO A 537 -3.88 -11.90 -14.13
N GLN A 538 -3.45 -13.12 -13.79
CA GLN A 538 -4.08 -13.90 -12.73
C GLN A 538 -4.04 -13.11 -11.42
N ASN A 539 -5.13 -13.16 -10.64
CA ASN A 539 -5.35 -12.40 -9.40
C ASN A 539 -5.50 -10.87 -9.56
N SER A 540 -5.59 -10.36 -10.79
CA SER A 540 -5.91 -8.94 -11.01
C SER A 540 -7.40 -8.63 -10.96
N VAL A 541 -8.27 -9.64 -10.96
CA VAL A 541 -9.74 -9.50 -10.87
C VAL A 541 -10.25 -10.34 -9.71
N TYR A 542 -11.08 -9.73 -8.84
CA TYR A 542 -11.91 -10.46 -7.88
C TYR A 542 -13.31 -10.61 -8.42
N TRP A 543 -13.63 -11.81 -8.90
CA TRP A 543 -14.89 -12.14 -9.54
C TRP A 543 -16.00 -12.19 -8.50
N THR A 544 -16.97 -11.29 -8.64
CA THR A 544 -18.04 -11.10 -7.67
C THR A 544 -19.36 -11.62 -8.23
N PHE A 545 -20.09 -12.43 -7.46
CA PHE A 545 -21.48 -12.79 -7.74
C PHE A 545 -22.39 -11.82 -6.98
N ALA A 546 -23.20 -11.03 -7.70
CA ALA A 546 -23.94 -9.90 -7.14
C ALA A 546 -25.42 -9.83 -7.62
N PRO A 547 -26.30 -10.76 -7.19
CA PRO A 547 -27.75 -10.66 -7.37
C PRO A 547 -28.41 -9.57 -6.51
N THR A 548 -29.74 -9.48 -6.55
CA THR A 548 -30.51 -8.73 -5.56
C THR A 548 -30.79 -9.54 -4.28
N GLY A 549 -30.88 -8.82 -3.17
CA GLY A 549 -31.45 -9.31 -1.93
C GLY A 549 -32.96 -9.10 -1.91
N TYR A 550 -33.65 -9.69 -2.90
CA TYR A 550 -35.10 -9.66 -3.00
C TYR A 550 -35.62 -10.89 -3.75
N ASP A 551 -36.45 -11.70 -3.09
CA ASP A 551 -37.14 -12.80 -3.78
C ASP A 551 -38.38 -12.29 -4.52
N HIS A 552 -38.36 -12.45 -5.83
CA HIS A 552 -39.56 -12.38 -6.65
C HIS A 552 -40.21 -13.77 -6.74
N PRO A 553 -41.43 -13.99 -6.19
CA PRO A 553 -42.10 -15.28 -6.26
C PRO A 553 -42.37 -15.77 -7.70
N GLU A 554 -42.34 -14.86 -8.66
CA GLU A 554 -42.56 -15.12 -10.09
C GLU A 554 -41.27 -15.48 -10.84
N TYR A 555 -40.10 -15.26 -10.23
CA TYR A 555 -38.79 -15.46 -10.86
C TYR A 555 -37.98 -16.53 -10.13
N TYR A 556 -36.81 -16.86 -10.69
CA TYR A 556 -35.88 -17.82 -10.11
C TYR A 556 -35.14 -17.20 -8.91
N PRO A 557 -34.97 -17.94 -7.81
CA PRO A 557 -34.14 -17.48 -6.70
C PRO A 557 -32.68 -17.29 -7.16
N PHE A 558 -31.94 -16.37 -6.55
CA PHE A 558 -30.58 -16.07 -7.01
C PHE A 558 -29.63 -17.27 -6.93
N GLU A 559 -29.89 -18.26 -6.06
CA GLU A 559 -29.13 -19.49 -5.97
C GLU A 559 -29.06 -20.25 -7.31
N ASP A 560 -30.12 -20.16 -8.13
CA ASP A 560 -30.17 -20.80 -9.46
C ASP A 560 -29.17 -20.20 -10.45
N TYR A 561 -28.76 -18.96 -10.22
CA TYR A 561 -27.78 -18.21 -11.04
C TYR A 561 -26.33 -18.46 -10.61
N TYR A 562 -26.09 -19.07 -9.45
CA TYR A 562 -24.73 -19.19 -8.92
C TYR A 562 -23.82 -20.00 -9.87
N PRO A 563 -22.73 -19.42 -10.40
CA PRO A 563 -21.90 -20.07 -11.40
C PRO A 563 -20.98 -21.14 -10.81
N GLY A 564 -20.86 -21.21 -9.48
CA GLY A 564 -20.08 -22.21 -8.74
C GLY A 564 -18.87 -21.61 -8.01
N ASN A 565 -18.41 -22.31 -6.97
CA ASN A 565 -17.35 -21.84 -6.08
C ASN A 565 -16.01 -21.56 -6.78
N ASP A 566 -15.68 -22.28 -7.85
CA ASP A 566 -14.42 -22.11 -8.59
C ASP A 566 -14.44 -20.86 -9.50
N PHE A 567 -15.63 -20.28 -9.69
CA PHE A 567 -15.84 -19.13 -10.57
C PHE A 567 -15.94 -17.79 -9.84
N VAL A 568 -16.16 -17.83 -8.53
CA VAL A 568 -16.53 -16.65 -7.73
C VAL A 568 -15.54 -16.48 -6.61
N ASP A 569 -14.94 -15.32 -6.47
CA ASP A 569 -14.07 -14.96 -5.35
C ASP A 569 -14.89 -14.33 -4.21
N VAL A 570 -15.88 -13.51 -4.56
CA VAL A 570 -16.72 -12.76 -3.61
C VAL A 570 -18.20 -12.99 -3.89
N VAL A 571 -19.00 -13.23 -2.86
CA VAL A 571 -20.47 -13.22 -2.98
C VAL A 571 -21.02 -11.92 -2.43
N GLY A 572 -22.14 -11.46 -2.95
CA GLY A 572 -22.78 -10.26 -2.44
C GLY A 572 -24.13 -10.01 -3.03
N PHE A 573 -24.81 -8.98 -2.56
CA PHE A 573 -26.13 -8.62 -3.09
C PHE A 573 -26.42 -7.13 -2.92
N SER A 574 -27.31 -6.62 -3.78
CA SER A 574 -27.89 -5.28 -3.65
C SER A 574 -29.19 -5.32 -2.84
N SER A 575 -29.45 -4.32 -2.00
CA SER A 575 -30.73 -4.22 -1.29
C SER A 575 -31.05 -2.79 -0.85
N TYR A 576 -32.29 -2.35 -1.09
CA TYR A 576 -32.70 -0.97 -0.88
C TYR A 576 -33.92 -0.88 0.03
N ASN A 577 -33.85 -0.02 1.05
CA ASN A 577 -35.03 0.37 1.82
C ASN A 577 -35.79 1.44 1.03
N ILE A 578 -36.66 0.97 0.13
CA ILE A 578 -37.48 1.82 -0.74
C ILE A 578 -38.52 2.63 0.06
N GLY A 579 -38.97 2.11 1.21
CA GLY A 579 -39.99 2.76 2.04
C GLY A 579 -41.30 2.95 1.27
N TYR A 580 -41.76 4.20 1.24
CA TYR A 580 -42.98 4.66 0.57
C TYR A 580 -42.71 5.54 -0.66
N CYS A 581 -41.50 5.42 -1.23
CA CYS A 581 -41.08 6.20 -2.38
C CYS A 581 -42.06 6.03 -3.55
N PRO A 582 -42.67 7.12 -4.07
CA PRO A 582 -43.74 7.04 -5.07
C PRO A 582 -43.23 6.64 -6.46
N LEU A 583 -41.93 6.75 -6.69
CA LEU A 583 -41.28 6.37 -7.96
C LEU A 583 -41.02 4.88 -8.05
N ALA A 584 -41.00 4.18 -6.91
CA ALA A 584 -40.87 2.73 -6.90
C ALA A 584 -42.22 2.08 -7.21
N ARG A 585 -42.23 1.12 -8.14
CA ARG A 585 -43.42 0.30 -8.46
C ARG A 585 -43.67 -0.76 -7.37
N ASN A 586 -43.61 -0.37 -6.11
CA ASN A 586 -43.79 -1.27 -4.97
C ASN A 586 -45.28 -1.42 -4.65
N GLN A 587 -45.82 -2.62 -4.84
CA GLN A 587 -47.22 -2.92 -4.56
C GLN A 587 -47.54 -2.90 -3.05
N TRP A 588 -46.54 -3.05 -2.19
CA TRP A 588 -46.67 -3.10 -0.74
C TRP A 588 -45.55 -2.29 -0.07
N PRO A 589 -45.63 -0.94 -0.10
CA PRO A 589 -44.62 -0.07 0.47
C PRO A 589 -44.47 -0.31 1.97
N LYS A 590 -43.22 -0.48 2.41
CA LYS A 590 -42.86 -0.72 3.81
C LYS A 590 -41.48 -0.16 4.08
N TRP A 591 -41.36 0.62 5.16
CA TRP A 591 -40.07 0.97 5.74
C TRP A 591 -39.52 -0.22 6.52
N LYS A 592 -38.38 -0.77 6.09
CA LYS A 592 -37.77 -1.96 6.70
C LYS A 592 -36.63 -1.57 7.64
N SER A 593 -36.52 -2.25 8.77
CA SER A 593 -35.29 -2.20 9.58
C SER A 593 -34.10 -2.86 8.84
N PRO A 594 -32.84 -2.60 9.23
CA PRO A 594 -31.68 -3.24 8.60
C PRO A 594 -31.74 -4.78 8.65
N GLN A 595 -32.23 -5.34 9.75
CA GLN A 595 -32.42 -6.78 9.91
C GLN A 595 -33.44 -7.34 8.91
N GLU A 596 -34.60 -6.71 8.78
CA GLU A 596 -35.64 -7.13 7.84
C GLU A 596 -35.21 -6.97 6.37
N LEU A 597 -34.29 -6.05 6.10
CA LEU A 597 -33.80 -5.81 4.74
C LEU A 597 -32.67 -6.79 4.36
N LEU A 598 -31.71 -7.04 5.25
CA LEU A 598 -30.44 -7.68 4.91
C LEU A 598 -30.27 -9.09 5.48
N GLY A 599 -30.87 -9.38 6.63
CA GLY A 599 -30.52 -10.55 7.45
C GLY A 599 -30.70 -11.89 6.74
N GLU A 600 -31.85 -12.08 6.10
CA GLU A 600 -32.17 -13.30 5.35
C GLU A 600 -31.19 -13.56 4.20
N TYR A 601 -30.85 -12.52 3.44
CA TYR A 601 -29.98 -12.64 2.27
C TYR A 601 -28.51 -12.85 2.66
N ILE A 602 -28.07 -12.30 3.79
CA ILE A 602 -26.77 -12.63 4.38
C ILE A 602 -26.72 -14.14 4.72
N ASP A 603 -27.76 -14.67 5.37
CA ASP A 603 -27.80 -16.09 5.75
C ASP A 603 -27.87 -17.02 4.53
N ARG A 604 -28.59 -16.64 3.48
CA ARG A 604 -28.62 -17.39 2.22
C ARG A 604 -27.28 -17.36 1.49
N MET A 605 -26.59 -16.22 1.43
CA MET A 605 -25.25 -16.14 0.83
C MET A 605 -24.22 -17.02 1.55
N ARG A 606 -24.27 -17.06 2.88
CA ARG A 606 -23.43 -17.95 3.69
C ARG A 606 -23.66 -19.41 3.36
N GLN A 607 -24.91 -19.80 3.12
CA GLN A 607 -25.27 -21.17 2.75
C GLN A 607 -24.86 -21.49 1.31
N LEU A 608 -25.04 -20.54 0.39
CA LEU A 608 -24.71 -20.67 -1.02
C LEU A 608 -23.21 -20.87 -1.26
N ALA A 609 -22.37 -20.07 -0.59
CA ALA A 609 -20.92 -20.12 -0.76
C ALA A 609 -20.18 -20.03 0.58
N PRO A 610 -20.19 -21.10 1.39
CA PRO A 610 -19.54 -21.11 2.69
C PRO A 610 -18.06 -20.74 2.60
N GLY A 611 -17.63 -19.82 3.47
CA GLY A 611 -16.22 -19.38 3.56
C GLY A 611 -15.82 -18.29 2.57
N LYS A 612 -16.64 -17.95 1.57
CA LYS A 612 -16.36 -16.80 0.70
C LYS A 612 -16.66 -15.47 1.41
N PRO A 613 -15.86 -14.41 1.14
CA PRO A 613 -16.17 -13.07 1.65
C PRO A 613 -17.52 -12.57 1.10
N LEU A 614 -18.33 -11.98 1.97
CA LEU A 614 -19.66 -11.43 1.65
C LEU A 614 -19.63 -9.91 1.55
N PHE A 615 -20.12 -9.36 0.45
CA PHE A 615 -20.28 -7.91 0.26
C PHE A 615 -21.75 -7.52 0.22
N ILE A 616 -22.11 -6.39 0.84
CA ILE A 616 -23.35 -5.68 0.49
C ILE A 616 -22.98 -4.77 -0.68
N THR A 617 -23.17 -5.28 -1.90
CA THR A 617 -22.59 -4.69 -3.11
C THR A 617 -23.26 -3.39 -3.50
N GLN A 618 -24.53 -3.18 -3.10
CA GLN A 618 -25.21 -1.90 -3.16
C GLN A 618 -26.27 -1.82 -2.05
N PHE A 619 -26.37 -0.70 -1.33
CA PHE A 619 -27.51 -0.46 -0.46
C PHE A 619 -27.81 1.02 -0.28
N GLY A 620 -29.06 1.33 0.08
CA GLY A 620 -29.49 2.68 0.36
C GLY A 620 -30.90 2.73 0.95
N ALA A 621 -31.29 3.91 1.44
CA ALA A 621 -32.65 4.18 1.88
C ALA A 621 -33.19 5.45 1.22
N SER A 622 -34.48 5.45 0.89
CA SER A 622 -35.20 6.67 0.54
C SER A 622 -35.43 7.52 1.80
N SER A 623 -35.88 8.76 1.65
CA SER A 623 -36.39 9.54 2.79
C SER A 623 -37.87 9.28 3.07
N ASP A 624 -38.59 8.57 2.18
CA ASP A 624 -40.03 8.31 2.27
C ASP A 624 -40.34 7.21 3.31
N VAL A 625 -40.49 7.60 4.58
CA VAL A 625 -40.63 6.69 5.73
C VAL A 625 -42.07 6.25 6.00
N ALA A 626 -43.04 7.01 5.49
CA ALA A 626 -44.47 6.72 5.52
C ALA A 626 -45.13 7.36 4.29
N GLU A 627 -46.38 6.98 3.99
CA GLU A 627 -47.13 7.55 2.86
C GLU A 627 -47.16 9.09 2.94
N GLY A 628 -46.68 9.75 1.88
CA GLY A 628 -46.59 11.21 1.78
C GLY A 628 -45.63 11.87 2.78
N THR A 629 -44.77 11.11 3.46
CA THR A 629 -43.91 11.60 4.55
C THR A 629 -42.43 11.30 4.26
N ALA A 630 -41.70 12.34 3.85
CA ALA A 630 -40.24 12.32 3.75
C ALA A 630 -39.57 12.79 5.05
N ASN A 631 -38.60 12.04 5.56
CA ASN A 631 -37.88 12.36 6.79
C ASN A 631 -36.39 11.98 6.72
N ASN A 632 -35.54 12.98 6.55
CA ASN A 632 -34.09 12.80 6.49
C ASN A 632 -33.46 12.39 7.82
N ASP A 633 -34.06 12.72 8.98
CA ASP A 633 -33.52 12.31 10.28
C ASP A 633 -33.73 10.82 10.51
N VAL A 634 -34.89 10.29 10.13
CA VAL A 634 -35.18 8.85 10.19
C VAL A 634 -34.32 8.07 9.20
N LYS A 635 -34.15 8.59 7.98
CA LYS A 635 -33.18 8.03 7.02
C LYS A 635 -31.76 8.04 7.59
N SER A 636 -31.32 9.18 8.13
CA SER A 636 -29.99 9.33 8.75
C SER A 636 -29.77 8.30 9.86
N GLN A 637 -30.75 8.15 10.76
CA GLN A 637 -30.70 7.14 11.81
C GLN A 637 -30.66 5.71 11.24
N TRP A 638 -31.46 5.41 10.22
CA TRP A 638 -31.45 4.10 9.55
C TRP A 638 -30.10 3.76 8.93
N ILE A 639 -29.42 4.75 8.32
CA ILE A 639 -28.06 4.56 7.77
C ILE A 639 -27.10 4.16 8.90
N LYS A 640 -27.10 4.90 10.01
CA LYS A 640 -26.26 4.57 11.18
C LYS A 640 -26.56 3.17 11.73
N ASP A 641 -27.84 2.83 11.86
CA ASP A 641 -28.29 1.54 12.38
C ASP A 641 -27.86 0.40 11.45
N THR A 642 -27.85 0.63 10.14
CA THR A 642 -27.38 -0.36 9.14
C THR A 642 -25.89 -0.65 9.30
N TYR A 643 -25.06 0.40 9.48
CA TYR A 643 -23.63 0.23 9.71
C TYR A 643 -23.37 -0.52 11.03
N THR A 644 -24.10 -0.15 12.09
CA THR A 644 -24.01 -0.84 13.39
C THR A 644 -24.45 -2.30 13.30
N TYR A 645 -25.50 -2.58 12.52
CA TYR A 645 -25.99 -3.93 12.27
C TYR A 645 -24.94 -4.78 11.54
N LEU A 646 -24.40 -4.28 10.42
CA LEU A 646 -23.40 -4.99 9.60
C LEU A 646 -22.05 -5.16 10.32
N ALA A 647 -21.71 -4.26 11.24
CA ALA A 647 -20.55 -4.42 12.10
C ALA A 647 -20.63 -5.68 13.00
N ASN A 648 -21.81 -6.26 13.24
CA ASN A 648 -21.93 -7.51 13.99
C ASN A 648 -21.72 -8.79 13.16
N TYR A 649 -21.61 -8.69 11.83
CA TYR A 649 -21.46 -9.84 10.93
C TYR A 649 -20.00 -10.06 10.54
N THR A 650 -19.38 -11.16 10.98
CA THR A 650 -17.91 -11.37 10.85
C THR A 650 -17.44 -11.72 9.43
N ASP A 651 -18.35 -12.16 8.59
CA ASP A 651 -18.16 -12.63 7.23
C ASP A 651 -18.56 -11.60 6.17
N VAL A 652 -19.31 -10.57 6.57
CA VAL A 652 -19.42 -9.36 5.74
C VAL A 652 -18.05 -8.67 5.76
N GLN A 653 -17.50 -8.38 4.59
CA GLN A 653 -16.16 -7.83 4.41
C GLN A 653 -16.15 -6.51 3.63
N GLY A 654 -17.23 -6.17 2.92
CA GLY A 654 -17.36 -4.90 2.21
C GLY A 654 -18.81 -4.44 2.13
N ILE A 655 -19.04 -3.13 2.26
CA ILE A 655 -20.37 -2.53 2.07
C ILE A 655 -20.25 -1.31 1.17
N LEU A 656 -21.14 -1.18 0.19
CA LEU A 656 -21.12 -0.09 -0.78
C LEU A 656 -22.43 0.70 -0.73
N TYR A 657 -22.40 1.90 -0.14
CA TYR A 657 -23.57 2.76 -0.11
C TYR A 657 -23.85 3.37 -1.48
N PHE A 658 -25.09 3.35 -1.94
CA PHE A 658 -25.50 3.90 -3.23
C PHE A 658 -25.83 5.40 -3.11
N ASN A 659 -24.83 6.28 -3.17
CA ASN A 659 -25.02 7.74 -3.00
C ASN A 659 -25.43 8.42 -4.31
N TYR A 660 -26.63 8.09 -4.81
CA TYR A 660 -27.24 8.68 -5.99
C TYR A 660 -28.50 9.48 -5.65
N ASP A 661 -28.77 10.57 -6.37
CA ASP A 661 -30.02 11.33 -6.27
C ASP A 661 -30.48 11.74 -7.68
N ILE A 662 -31.10 10.78 -8.38
CA ILE A 662 -31.57 10.94 -9.75
C ILE A 662 -33.09 11.11 -9.74
N SER A 663 -33.60 12.08 -10.50
CA SER A 663 -35.01 12.53 -10.47
C SER A 663 -36.07 11.47 -10.83
N TRP A 664 -35.67 10.36 -11.46
CA TRP A 664 -36.56 9.25 -11.82
C TRP A 664 -36.41 8.03 -10.89
N GLN A 665 -35.61 8.13 -9.82
CA GLN A 665 -35.51 7.15 -8.74
C GLN A 665 -35.76 7.81 -7.37
N CYS A 666 -35.81 6.98 -6.34
CA CYS A 666 -35.84 7.46 -4.96
C CYS A 666 -34.53 8.19 -4.60
N ASP A 667 -34.60 9.01 -3.57
CA ASP A 667 -33.52 9.91 -3.16
C ASP A 667 -32.47 9.20 -2.29
N TRP A 668 -31.65 8.32 -2.87
CA TRP A 668 -30.71 7.48 -2.13
C TRP A 668 -29.60 8.22 -1.41
N ALA A 669 -29.14 9.36 -1.94
CA ALA A 669 -27.99 10.10 -1.45
C ALA A 669 -28.07 10.46 0.05
N PHE A 670 -26.96 10.29 0.76
CA PHE A 670 -26.74 10.82 2.10
C PHE A 670 -25.92 12.11 2.06
N TYR A 671 -25.10 12.28 1.02
CA TYR A 671 -24.24 13.45 0.83
C TYR A 671 -24.42 14.01 -0.58
N LYS A 672 -24.89 15.25 -0.63
CA LYS A 672 -25.07 16.03 -1.85
C LYS A 672 -25.03 17.50 -1.46
N THR A 673 -23.98 18.19 -1.90
CA THR A 673 -23.74 19.62 -1.61
C THR A 673 -24.00 20.52 -2.82
N TRP A 674 -24.62 19.96 -3.86
CA TRP A 674 -24.94 20.63 -5.12
C TRP A 674 -26.42 20.51 -5.48
N GLY A 675 -26.87 21.33 -6.43
CA GLY A 675 -28.28 21.37 -6.86
C GLY A 675 -29.21 21.92 -5.77
N THR A 676 -30.52 21.69 -5.94
CA THR A 676 -31.57 22.25 -5.07
C THR A 676 -31.94 21.36 -3.88
N ASN A 677 -31.62 20.06 -3.92
CA ASN A 677 -31.97 19.07 -2.89
C ASN A 677 -30.73 18.66 -2.09
N GLN A 678 -29.98 19.65 -1.58
CA GLN A 678 -28.77 19.41 -0.82
C GLN A 678 -29.07 18.69 0.50
N ARG A 679 -28.19 17.77 0.88
CA ARG A 679 -28.32 16.94 2.09
C ARG A 679 -26.95 16.45 2.54
N VAL A 680 -26.71 16.46 3.84
CA VAL A 680 -25.53 15.87 4.48
C VAL A 680 -26.01 15.18 5.75
N LEU A 681 -26.16 13.85 5.70
CA LEU A 681 -26.78 13.07 6.76
C LEU A 681 -25.73 12.54 7.74
N GLU A 682 -25.70 13.09 8.94
CA GLU A 682 -24.72 12.76 9.99
C GLU A 682 -24.69 11.26 10.34
N GLY A 683 -25.80 10.54 10.15
CA GLY A 683 -25.86 9.11 10.38
C GLY A 683 -24.88 8.29 9.54
N TYR A 684 -24.57 8.74 8.31
CA TYR A 684 -23.49 8.13 7.52
C TYR A 684 -22.13 8.33 8.19
N ARG A 685 -21.80 9.55 8.60
CA ARG A 685 -20.54 9.86 9.29
C ARG A 685 -20.41 9.03 10.58
N GLN A 686 -21.47 8.96 11.39
CA GLN A 686 -21.48 8.16 12.61
C GLN A 686 -21.33 6.66 12.33
N GLY A 687 -22.01 6.14 11.30
CA GLY A 687 -21.88 4.75 10.86
C GLY A 687 -20.47 4.43 10.35
N ALA A 688 -19.94 5.25 9.46
CA ALA A 688 -18.60 5.09 8.90
C ALA A 688 -17.53 5.12 10.01
N LEU A 689 -17.68 5.99 11.02
CA LEU A 689 -16.76 6.08 12.17
C LEU A 689 -16.82 4.89 13.13
N HIS A 690 -17.76 3.96 12.97
CA HIS A 690 -17.78 2.72 13.76
C HIS A 690 -16.46 1.95 13.60
N SER A 691 -15.93 1.39 14.70
CA SER A 691 -14.53 0.91 14.78
C SER A 691 -14.22 -0.28 13.88
N ASP A 692 -15.23 -1.09 13.56
CA ASP A 692 -15.05 -2.30 12.73
C ASP A 692 -14.90 -1.97 11.24
N PHE A 693 -15.31 -0.76 10.83
CA PHE A 693 -15.07 -0.29 9.48
C PHE A 693 -13.65 0.25 9.36
N SER A 694 -12.97 -0.04 8.27
CA SER A 694 -11.63 0.48 8.02
C SER A 694 -11.43 0.84 6.56
N TYR A 695 -10.51 1.78 6.35
CA TYR A 695 -9.92 1.99 5.04
C TYR A 695 -8.92 0.88 4.76
N VAL A 696 -9.02 0.24 3.61
CA VAL A 696 -8.04 -0.69 3.08
C VAL A 696 -7.52 -0.12 1.76
N ALA A 697 -6.22 0.19 1.72
CA ALA A 697 -5.62 0.74 0.51
C ALA A 697 -5.61 -0.31 -0.62
N PRO A 698 -5.63 0.09 -1.91
CA PRO A 698 -5.73 -0.88 -3.01
C PRO A 698 -4.61 -1.95 -3.03
N LEU A 699 -3.40 -1.60 -2.60
CA LEU A 699 -2.30 -2.56 -2.48
C LEU A 699 -2.47 -3.52 -1.28
N GLU A 700 -2.98 -3.01 -0.15
CA GLU A 700 -3.27 -3.81 1.04
C GLU A 700 -4.47 -4.75 0.83
N LEU A 701 -5.39 -4.35 -0.05
CA LEU A 701 -6.54 -5.14 -0.43
C LEU A 701 -6.11 -6.47 -1.05
N MET A 702 -5.08 -6.48 -1.90
CA MET A 702 -4.58 -7.72 -2.50
C MET A 702 -4.17 -8.76 -1.44
N ALA A 703 -3.45 -8.29 -0.41
CA ALA A 703 -3.04 -9.12 0.72
C ALA A 703 -4.24 -9.55 1.57
N THR A 704 -5.20 -8.65 1.77
CA THR A 704 -6.43 -8.91 2.53
C THR A 704 -7.28 -9.99 1.86
N MET A 705 -7.47 -9.88 0.54
CA MET A 705 -8.22 -10.85 -0.25
C MET A 705 -7.51 -12.20 -0.33
N SER A 706 -6.18 -12.23 -0.46
CA SER A 706 -5.42 -13.48 -0.40
C SER A 706 -5.65 -14.25 0.90
N LYS A 707 -5.81 -13.55 2.05
CA LYS A 707 -6.16 -14.18 3.33
C LYS A 707 -7.62 -14.59 3.43
N LEU A 708 -8.53 -13.87 2.78
CA LEU A 708 -9.97 -14.20 2.77
C LEU A 708 -10.29 -15.42 1.92
N LEU A 709 -9.46 -15.69 0.90
CA LEU A 709 -9.66 -16.78 -0.05
C LEU A 709 -8.91 -18.07 0.34
N GLN A 710 -8.08 -18.02 1.38
CA GLN A 710 -7.43 -19.18 2.02
C GLN A 710 -8.29 -19.71 3.17
#